data_AF-A0A9R1CAC6-F1
#
_entry.id   AF-A0A9R1CAC6-F1
#
_cell.length_a   1.000
_cell.length_b   1.000
_cell.length_c   1.000
_cell.angle_alpha   90.00
_cell.angle_beta   90.00
_cell.angle_gamma   90.00
#
_symmetry.space_group_name_H-M   'P 1'
#
loop_
_entity.id
_entity.type
_entity.pdbx_description
1 polymer ?
#
loop_
_entity_poly.entity_id
_entity_poly.type
_entity_poly.pdbx_seq_one_letter_code
_entity_poly.pdbx_strand_id
1 'polypeptide(L)'
;MRSTIVGQTCAEIADCHEQMLRGEMSRENFETKKTELKKRLPAFCFHAHFKNGRRLNAEAIASGLSILDIDHIKGSPEVFFNEKVKDRAKELGIVLAHKTPSGEGLRLVFIIPQGKGLVEAQQWLSKQIGLETFDEACKDLARCSFAVPEEYVLFLDEEKLFGAIEPIESIEPIEAIEAIETIEPIETIDTTAPVPAKPLFVFDLCREQAGLKDVDINARGSRHNSLLAILSVGAARLLSEAEAMAVVEQRMPEFYKESDCRQLIHDFYAKYHDDSKIMSATVQRINARAEQIAQLSKNRAEKEEEPEETVDTAPANPTNAENAIPPIPGLKQSLTGVPEKMRMPALCALLPMAAAYADDVTFRYCDGREQRLGLMSIVVGEQASGKSVCKDIIDLWRGPMDEDDEQGRRKEDEWKKKRKNRRANEKLDPEPEVLIRDVPITISCSTLLKRLKNAQGHTLYSFCSELDTLRKTNGAGSWSSKYDIYRLAFDHDEWGQDYNSDQAESGMVNVGYNWTILGTYGALGKCFKGENIENGLSSRVIVAEMPDSAFAPMPTFQDRKDRDAQAILSAVNTLRAKHGFVDTPRLRKAIAQWVENKRQQAMERIDRVMDTYRRRAAVIGMRCGVVACLLSGEKETKHVIDFALMMAEYVLQEQCRLFGDVLRKQYAADSDNTRKSKNRAVFDRLADTFTSHDILALKNDISESTARTIICRWKEAGWIDALPRHKGDKGMKYKKL
;
A
#
# COMPACT_ATOMS: atom_id res chain seq x y z
N MET A 1 8.93 -30.20 -5.42
CA MET A 1 9.59 -28.97 -4.92
C MET A 1 8.61 -27.82 -5.12
N ARG A 2 8.19 -27.12 -4.05
CA ARG A 2 7.18 -26.04 -4.15
C ARG A 2 7.81 -24.79 -4.78
N SER A 3 7.24 -24.28 -5.87
CA SER A 3 7.77 -23.11 -6.59
C SER A 3 7.25 -21.82 -5.97
N THR A 4 8.15 -21.05 -5.35
CA THR A 4 7.84 -19.74 -4.76
C THR A 4 7.39 -18.73 -5.81
N ILE A 5 7.91 -18.85 -7.04
CA ILE A 5 7.57 -17.98 -8.17
C ILE A 5 6.12 -18.18 -8.61
N VAL A 6 5.65 -19.43 -8.65
CA VAL A 6 4.25 -19.76 -9.02
C VAL A 6 3.30 -19.23 -7.94
N GLY A 7 3.62 -19.46 -6.66
CA GLY A 7 2.87 -18.92 -5.51
C GLY A 7 2.72 -17.40 -5.57
N GLN A 8 3.82 -16.68 -5.72
CA GLN A 8 3.82 -15.21 -5.79
C GLN A 8 3.06 -14.68 -7.00
N THR A 9 3.28 -15.27 -8.18
CA THR A 9 2.62 -14.80 -9.41
C THR A 9 1.10 -15.03 -9.36
N CYS A 10 0.64 -16.17 -8.83
CA CYS A 10 -0.80 -16.41 -8.64
C CYS A 10 -1.40 -15.50 -7.57
N ALA A 11 -0.69 -15.21 -6.48
CA ALA A 11 -1.12 -14.22 -5.50
C ALA A 11 -1.24 -12.81 -6.10
N GLU A 12 -0.28 -12.40 -6.94
CA GLU A 12 -0.34 -11.11 -7.65
C GLU A 12 -1.55 -11.03 -8.61
N ILE A 13 -1.88 -12.13 -9.30
CA ILE A 13 -3.07 -12.19 -10.16
C ILE A 13 -4.35 -12.09 -9.33
N ALA A 14 -4.43 -12.82 -8.20
CA ALA A 14 -5.56 -12.76 -7.28
C ALA A 14 -5.74 -11.35 -6.70
N ASP A 15 -4.65 -10.67 -6.33
CA ASP A 15 -4.67 -9.29 -5.85
C ASP A 15 -5.18 -8.31 -6.93
N CYS A 16 -4.77 -8.51 -8.19
CA CYS A 16 -5.27 -7.70 -9.30
C CYS A 16 -6.76 -7.95 -9.55
N HIS A 17 -7.22 -9.19 -9.34
CA HIS A 17 -8.61 -9.56 -9.46
C HIS A 17 -9.46 -8.92 -8.36
N GLU A 18 -9.01 -8.94 -7.09
CA GLU A 18 -9.68 -8.24 -5.99
C GLU A 18 -9.75 -6.72 -6.25
N GLN A 19 -8.67 -6.12 -6.77
CA GLN A 19 -8.67 -4.71 -7.17
C GLN A 19 -9.73 -4.42 -8.24
N MET A 20 -9.93 -5.34 -9.20
CA MET A 20 -11.00 -5.20 -10.20
C MET A 20 -12.39 -5.27 -9.57
N LEU A 21 -12.64 -6.25 -8.70
CA LEU A 21 -13.93 -6.40 -8.02
C LEU A 21 -14.27 -5.20 -7.13
N ARG A 22 -13.26 -4.56 -6.53
CA ARG A 22 -13.41 -3.33 -5.75
C ARG A 22 -13.55 -2.06 -6.61
N GLY A 23 -13.47 -2.19 -7.93
CA GLY A 23 -13.50 -1.04 -8.86
C GLY A 23 -12.23 -0.20 -8.88
N GLU A 24 -11.15 -0.64 -8.22
CA GLU A 24 -9.83 0.00 -8.20
C GLU A 24 -9.03 -0.24 -9.50
N MET A 25 -9.46 -1.21 -10.31
CA MET A 25 -8.89 -1.56 -11.59
C MET A 25 -10.01 -1.80 -12.60
N SER A 26 -9.94 -1.20 -13.79
CA SER A 26 -10.89 -1.53 -14.85
C SER A 26 -10.71 -2.98 -15.31
N ARG A 27 -11.79 -3.61 -15.79
CA ARG A 27 -11.74 -5.00 -16.29
C ARG A 27 -10.73 -5.20 -17.42
N GLU A 28 -10.59 -4.20 -18.29
CA GLU A 28 -9.59 -4.19 -19.37
C GLU A 28 -8.14 -4.16 -18.85
N ASN A 29 -7.88 -3.36 -17.81
CA ASN A 29 -6.57 -3.29 -17.17
C ASN A 29 -6.24 -4.59 -16.41
N PHE A 30 -7.24 -5.21 -15.79
CA PHE A 30 -7.10 -6.52 -15.17
C PHE A 30 -6.74 -7.59 -16.18
N GLU A 31 -7.47 -7.69 -17.30
CA GLU A 31 -7.17 -8.69 -18.33
C GLU A 31 -5.78 -8.49 -18.95
N THR A 32 -5.34 -7.23 -19.12
CA THR A 32 -3.98 -6.91 -19.57
C THR A 32 -2.92 -7.40 -18.58
N LYS A 33 -3.05 -7.05 -17.29
CA LYS A 33 -2.11 -7.49 -16.24
C LYS A 33 -2.11 -9.00 -16.02
N LYS A 34 -3.30 -9.61 -16.01
CA LYS A 34 -3.48 -11.07 -15.91
C LYS A 34 -2.74 -11.77 -17.05
N THR A 35 -2.79 -11.22 -18.26
CA THR A 35 -2.07 -11.74 -19.42
C THR A 35 -0.55 -11.62 -19.27
N GLU A 36 -0.06 -10.48 -18.79
CA GLU A 36 1.37 -10.26 -18.55
C GLU A 36 1.93 -11.16 -17.45
N LEU A 37 1.21 -11.30 -16.33
CA LEU A 37 1.63 -12.14 -15.20
C LEU A 37 1.60 -13.62 -15.57
N LYS A 38 0.61 -14.08 -16.34
CA LYS A 38 0.54 -15.46 -16.82
C LYS A 38 1.75 -15.86 -17.69
N LYS A 39 2.39 -14.92 -18.40
CA LYS A 39 3.62 -15.20 -19.16
C LYS A 39 4.81 -15.61 -18.29
N ARG A 40 4.76 -15.32 -16.99
CA ARG A 40 5.79 -15.71 -16.00
C ARG A 40 5.56 -17.12 -15.44
N LEU A 41 4.38 -17.70 -15.68
CA LEU A 41 4.03 -19.03 -15.19
C LEU A 41 4.49 -20.11 -16.17
N PRO A 42 5.05 -21.24 -15.68
CA PRO A 42 5.21 -22.44 -16.48
C PRO A 42 3.86 -22.88 -17.05
N ALA A 43 3.87 -23.51 -18.23
CA ALA A 43 2.67 -23.99 -18.89
C ALA A 43 2.80 -25.49 -19.22
N PHE A 44 1.73 -26.22 -18.99
CA PHE A 44 1.55 -27.64 -19.28
C PHE A 44 0.65 -27.81 -20.50
N CYS A 45 1.04 -28.67 -21.43
CA CYS A 45 0.19 -29.06 -22.56
C CYS A 45 -0.38 -30.45 -22.26
N PHE A 46 -1.61 -30.51 -21.75
CA PHE A 46 -2.22 -31.79 -21.42
C PHE A 46 -2.79 -32.49 -22.66
N HIS A 47 -3.23 -31.77 -23.69
CA HIS A 47 -3.85 -32.37 -24.89
C HIS A 47 -2.88 -33.18 -25.76
N ALA A 48 -1.60 -32.78 -25.78
CA ALA A 48 -0.62 -33.35 -26.70
C ALA A 48 0.82 -33.14 -26.26
N HIS A 49 1.70 -34.02 -26.75
CA HIS A 49 3.15 -33.89 -26.68
C HIS A 49 3.70 -33.35 -28.00
N PHE A 50 4.81 -32.63 -27.93
CA PHE A 50 5.45 -31.98 -29.08
C PHE A 50 6.91 -32.43 -29.18
N LYS A 51 7.32 -33.01 -30.32
CA LYS A 51 8.64 -33.65 -30.47
C LYS A 51 9.81 -32.67 -30.65
N ASN A 52 9.55 -31.46 -31.17
CA ASN A 52 10.60 -30.53 -31.62
C ASN A 52 10.75 -29.26 -30.76
N GLY A 53 10.26 -29.27 -29.51
CA GLY A 53 10.35 -28.12 -28.61
C GLY A 53 9.54 -26.89 -29.06
N ARG A 54 8.69 -27.03 -30.08
CA ARG A 54 7.79 -25.98 -30.59
C ARG A 54 6.34 -26.45 -30.50
N ARG A 55 5.47 -25.55 -30.07
CA ARG A 55 4.04 -25.81 -29.85
C ARG A 55 3.24 -25.50 -31.12
N LEU A 56 3.37 -26.36 -32.14
CA LEU A 56 2.66 -26.26 -33.42
C LEU A 56 1.66 -27.41 -33.56
N ASN A 57 0.41 -27.11 -33.92
CA ASN A 57 -0.65 -28.11 -34.05
C ASN A 57 -0.37 -29.24 -35.04
N ALA A 58 0.33 -28.92 -36.15
CA ALA A 58 0.71 -29.92 -37.14
C ALA A 58 1.68 -30.99 -36.61
N GLU A 59 2.34 -30.71 -35.47
CA GLU A 59 3.33 -31.58 -34.83
C GLU A 59 2.82 -32.14 -33.49
N ALA A 60 1.55 -31.90 -33.15
CA ALA A 60 0.94 -32.32 -31.90
C ALA A 60 0.62 -33.83 -31.92
N ILE A 61 1.12 -34.56 -30.93
CA ILE A 61 0.78 -35.97 -30.72
C ILE A 61 -0.18 -36.04 -29.55
N ALA A 62 -1.44 -36.41 -29.82
CA ALA A 62 -2.48 -36.49 -28.80
C ALA A 62 -2.05 -37.37 -27.62
N SER A 63 -2.24 -36.86 -26.40
CA SER A 63 -1.93 -37.58 -25.17
C SER A 63 -3.04 -38.54 -24.75
N GLY A 64 -4.28 -38.28 -25.18
CA GLY A 64 -5.48 -38.93 -24.64
C GLY A 64 -6.13 -38.17 -23.48
N LEU A 65 -5.57 -37.03 -23.05
CA LEU A 65 -6.19 -36.13 -22.07
C LEU A 65 -6.85 -34.94 -22.75
N SER A 66 -7.89 -34.42 -22.11
CA SER A 66 -8.54 -33.17 -22.47
C SER A 66 -8.65 -32.25 -21.25
N ILE A 67 -8.73 -30.95 -21.50
CA ILE A 67 -8.92 -29.91 -20.50
C ILE A 67 -10.29 -29.29 -20.71
N LEU A 68 -11.10 -29.25 -19.66
CA LEU A 68 -12.32 -28.47 -19.58
C LEU A 68 -12.06 -27.22 -18.71
N ASP A 69 -12.16 -26.04 -19.33
CA ASP A 69 -12.09 -24.75 -18.66
C ASP A 69 -13.50 -24.28 -18.31
N ILE A 70 -13.75 -24.05 -17.02
CA ILE A 70 -15.02 -23.56 -16.49
C ILE A 70 -14.78 -22.15 -15.95
N ASP A 71 -15.13 -21.15 -16.74
CA ASP A 71 -15.07 -19.74 -16.37
C ASP A 71 -16.46 -19.27 -15.85
N HIS A 72 -16.50 -18.22 -15.03
CA HIS A 72 -17.73 -17.61 -14.50
C HIS A 72 -18.62 -18.50 -13.61
N ILE A 73 -18.00 -19.30 -12.73
CA ILE A 73 -18.72 -20.07 -11.71
C ILE A 73 -19.48 -19.11 -10.77
N LYS A 74 -20.79 -19.32 -10.59
CA LYS A 74 -21.59 -18.60 -9.59
C LYS A 74 -21.23 -19.15 -8.20
N GLY A 75 -20.46 -18.38 -7.42
CA GLY A 75 -19.95 -18.81 -6.11
C GLY A 75 -18.46 -19.14 -6.18
N SER A 76 -17.96 -20.02 -5.29
CA SER A 76 -16.55 -20.40 -5.27
C SER A 76 -16.28 -21.67 -6.11
N PRO A 77 -15.14 -21.78 -6.82
CA PRO A 77 -14.77 -22.99 -7.55
C PRO A 77 -14.72 -24.25 -6.68
N GLU A 78 -14.39 -24.11 -5.38
CA GLU A 78 -14.38 -25.21 -4.42
C GLU A 78 -15.79 -25.73 -4.13
N VAL A 79 -16.78 -24.83 -3.99
CA VAL A 79 -18.19 -25.21 -3.80
C VAL A 79 -18.67 -25.96 -5.04
N PHE A 80 -18.43 -25.41 -6.24
CA PHE A 80 -18.81 -26.07 -7.49
C PHE A 80 -18.17 -27.45 -7.63
N PHE A 81 -16.86 -27.57 -7.33
CA PHE A 81 -16.17 -28.85 -7.35
C PHE A 81 -16.78 -29.84 -6.36
N ASN A 82 -17.04 -29.43 -5.11
CA ASN A 82 -17.62 -30.30 -4.09
C ASN A 82 -19.03 -30.78 -4.45
N GLU A 83 -19.88 -29.92 -5.00
CA GLU A 83 -21.28 -30.26 -5.31
C GLU A 83 -21.45 -31.07 -6.60
N LYS A 84 -20.62 -30.80 -7.62
CA LYS A 84 -20.85 -31.32 -8.99
C LYS A 84 -19.82 -32.34 -9.45
N VAL A 85 -18.63 -32.38 -8.83
CA VAL A 85 -17.48 -33.11 -9.39
C VAL A 85 -16.86 -34.10 -8.41
N LYS A 86 -16.66 -33.71 -7.14
CA LYS A 86 -15.79 -34.41 -6.18
C LYS A 86 -16.09 -35.90 -6.05
N ASP A 87 -17.35 -36.26 -5.84
CA ASP A 87 -17.73 -37.65 -5.57
C ASP A 87 -17.69 -38.54 -6.83
N ARG A 88 -17.74 -37.92 -8.01
CA ARG A 88 -17.74 -38.60 -9.33
C ARG A 88 -16.44 -38.40 -10.10
N ALA A 89 -15.43 -37.74 -9.53
CA ALA A 89 -14.22 -37.35 -10.25
C ALA A 89 -13.52 -38.54 -10.91
N LYS A 90 -13.39 -39.66 -10.19
CA LYS A 90 -12.77 -40.89 -10.70
C LYS A 90 -13.63 -41.60 -11.75
N GLU A 91 -14.95 -41.61 -11.57
CA GLU A 91 -15.92 -42.19 -12.51
C GLU A 91 -15.90 -41.44 -13.85
N LEU A 92 -15.83 -40.11 -13.79
CA LEU A 92 -15.78 -39.23 -14.97
C LEU A 92 -14.39 -39.17 -15.64
N GLY A 93 -13.42 -39.94 -15.12
CA GLY A 93 -12.04 -39.97 -15.62
C GLY A 93 -11.28 -38.67 -15.44
N ILE A 94 -11.66 -37.82 -14.48
CA ILE A 94 -10.91 -36.63 -14.10
C ILE A 94 -9.66 -37.08 -13.36
N VAL A 95 -8.50 -36.58 -13.78
CA VAL A 95 -7.18 -36.91 -13.21
C VAL A 95 -6.54 -35.73 -12.50
N LEU A 96 -6.98 -34.51 -12.78
CA LEU A 96 -6.54 -33.30 -12.08
C LEU A 96 -7.65 -32.26 -12.10
N ALA A 97 -8.00 -31.70 -10.93
CA ALA A 97 -8.86 -30.54 -10.80
C ALA A 97 -8.13 -29.45 -10.03
N HIS A 98 -8.07 -28.25 -10.58
CA HIS A 98 -7.44 -27.12 -9.89
C HIS A 98 -8.10 -25.79 -10.25
N LYS A 99 -8.03 -24.84 -9.33
CA LYS A 99 -8.42 -23.45 -9.59
C LYS A 99 -7.51 -22.83 -10.64
N THR A 100 -8.06 -21.96 -11.48
CA THR A 100 -7.25 -21.20 -12.44
C THR A 100 -6.34 -20.20 -11.70
N PRO A 101 -5.28 -19.66 -12.34
CA PRO A 101 -4.38 -18.71 -11.70
C PRO A 101 -5.04 -17.45 -11.10
N SER A 102 -6.24 -17.05 -11.57
CA SER A 102 -7.00 -15.94 -10.97
C SER A 102 -7.89 -16.35 -9.80
N GLY A 103 -8.07 -17.65 -9.56
CA GLY A 103 -8.94 -18.17 -8.51
C GLY A 103 -10.44 -18.12 -8.83
N GLU A 104 -10.83 -17.61 -10.00
CA GLU A 104 -12.24 -17.46 -10.42
C GLU A 104 -12.80 -18.68 -11.16
N GLY A 105 -11.94 -19.44 -11.84
CA GLY A 105 -12.33 -20.55 -12.70
C GLY A 105 -11.87 -21.89 -12.16
N LEU A 106 -12.51 -22.95 -12.63
CA LEU A 106 -12.12 -24.32 -12.36
C LEU A 106 -11.60 -24.95 -13.65
N ARG A 107 -10.45 -25.63 -13.55
CA ARG A 107 -9.89 -26.41 -14.65
C ARG A 107 -9.92 -27.88 -14.29
N LEU A 108 -10.53 -28.67 -15.17
CA LEU A 108 -10.59 -30.13 -15.07
C LEU A 108 -9.75 -30.75 -16.19
N VAL A 109 -8.81 -31.61 -15.84
CA VAL A 109 -8.06 -32.46 -16.78
C VAL A 109 -8.60 -33.87 -16.65
N PHE A 110 -8.99 -34.45 -17.77
CA PHE A 110 -9.68 -35.75 -17.79
C PHE A 110 -9.27 -36.59 -19.00
N ILE A 111 -9.47 -37.90 -18.87
CA ILE A 111 -9.21 -38.88 -19.93
C ILE A 111 -10.32 -38.79 -20.98
N ILE A 112 -9.94 -38.73 -22.26
CA ILE A 112 -10.89 -38.72 -23.37
C ILE A 112 -11.62 -40.07 -23.43
N PRO A 113 -12.97 -40.10 -23.37
CA PRO A 113 -13.73 -41.34 -23.45
C PRO A 113 -13.57 -42.03 -24.81
N GLN A 114 -13.77 -43.34 -24.82
CA GLN A 114 -13.60 -44.14 -26.04
C GLN A 114 -14.52 -43.65 -27.17
N GLY A 115 -13.95 -43.57 -28.39
CA GLY A 115 -14.68 -43.17 -29.59
C GLY A 115 -15.03 -41.69 -29.70
N LYS A 116 -14.53 -40.83 -28.80
CA LYS A 116 -14.78 -39.38 -28.84
C LYS A 116 -13.55 -38.59 -29.28
N GLY A 117 -13.77 -37.57 -30.10
CA GLY A 117 -12.80 -36.51 -30.36
C GLY A 117 -12.70 -35.52 -29.20
N LEU A 118 -11.72 -34.60 -29.26
CA LEU A 118 -11.44 -33.63 -28.19
C LEU A 118 -12.64 -32.74 -27.83
N VAL A 119 -13.38 -32.28 -28.84
CA VAL A 119 -14.58 -31.45 -28.67
C VAL A 119 -15.73 -32.27 -28.08
N GLU A 120 -15.96 -33.48 -28.61
CA GLU A 120 -17.02 -34.38 -28.15
C GLU A 120 -16.79 -34.83 -26.70
N ALA A 121 -15.53 -35.00 -26.30
CA ALA A 121 -15.15 -35.33 -24.94
C ALA A 121 -15.45 -34.18 -23.97
N GLN A 122 -15.18 -32.92 -24.35
CA GLN A 122 -15.49 -31.75 -23.53
C GLN A 122 -17.00 -31.53 -23.42
N GLN A 123 -17.75 -31.74 -24.49
CA GLN A 123 -19.22 -31.71 -24.48
C GLN A 123 -19.80 -32.80 -23.59
N TRP A 124 -19.28 -34.02 -23.69
CA TRP A 124 -19.70 -35.13 -22.84
C TRP A 124 -19.49 -34.80 -21.36
N LEU A 125 -18.28 -34.38 -20.96
CA LEU A 125 -17.99 -34.07 -19.56
C LEU A 125 -18.84 -32.89 -19.06
N SER A 126 -18.99 -31.83 -19.85
CA SER A 126 -19.82 -30.66 -19.49
C SER A 126 -21.27 -31.06 -19.20
N LYS A 127 -21.83 -31.99 -19.99
CA LYS A 127 -23.18 -32.51 -19.78
C LYS A 127 -23.28 -33.35 -18.51
N GLN A 128 -22.26 -34.16 -18.19
CA GLN A 128 -22.22 -35.00 -17.00
C GLN A 128 -22.17 -34.20 -15.69
N ILE A 129 -21.54 -33.02 -15.71
CA ILE A 129 -21.44 -32.12 -14.55
C ILE A 129 -22.52 -31.03 -14.54
N GLY A 130 -23.48 -31.08 -15.47
CA GLY A 130 -24.66 -30.20 -15.49
C GLY A 130 -24.39 -28.75 -15.90
N LEU A 131 -23.44 -28.49 -16.81
CA LEU A 131 -23.22 -27.16 -17.37
C LEU A 131 -24.21 -26.86 -18.52
N GLU A 132 -24.98 -25.77 -18.39
CA GLU A 132 -25.98 -25.33 -19.39
C GLU A 132 -25.35 -24.70 -20.64
N THR A 133 -24.15 -24.11 -20.51
CA THR A 133 -23.41 -23.47 -21.60
C THR A 133 -21.93 -23.85 -21.53
N PHE A 134 -21.37 -24.29 -22.66
CA PHE A 134 -19.96 -24.57 -22.84
C PHE A 134 -19.39 -23.66 -23.95
N ASP A 135 -18.18 -23.15 -23.78
CA ASP A 135 -17.51 -22.29 -24.76
C ASP A 135 -16.94 -23.15 -25.91
N GLU A 136 -17.52 -23.03 -27.10
CA GLU A 136 -17.19 -23.80 -28.31
C GLU A 136 -15.75 -23.59 -28.84
N ALA A 137 -14.93 -22.81 -28.14
CA ALA A 137 -13.68 -22.26 -28.63
C ALA A 137 -12.46 -23.19 -28.59
N CYS A 138 -12.57 -24.48 -28.25
CA CYS A 138 -11.39 -25.34 -28.11
C CYS A 138 -11.30 -26.50 -29.11
N LYS A 139 -10.76 -26.21 -30.30
CA LYS A 139 -10.39 -27.19 -31.33
C LYS A 139 -8.88 -27.48 -31.37
N ASP A 140 -8.13 -27.01 -30.37
CA ASP A 140 -6.68 -26.82 -30.45
C ASP A 140 -5.90 -27.77 -29.51
N LEU A 141 -5.07 -28.65 -30.10
CA LEU A 141 -4.17 -29.56 -29.39
C LEU A 141 -2.99 -28.84 -28.72
N ALA A 142 -2.69 -27.60 -29.11
CA ALA A 142 -1.68 -26.73 -28.53
C ALA A 142 -2.18 -25.89 -27.33
N ARG A 143 -3.41 -26.10 -26.85
CA ARG A 143 -3.88 -25.41 -25.64
C ARG A 143 -3.04 -25.79 -24.42
N CYS A 144 -2.65 -24.78 -23.66
CA CYS A 144 -1.85 -24.96 -22.45
C CYS A 144 -2.62 -24.57 -21.19
N SER A 145 -2.31 -25.24 -20.09
CA SER A 145 -2.68 -24.87 -18.74
C SER A 145 -1.49 -24.27 -18.00
N PHE A 146 -1.66 -23.12 -17.35
CA PHE A 146 -0.60 -22.55 -16.51
C PHE A 146 -0.51 -23.27 -15.17
N ALA A 147 0.71 -23.44 -14.68
CA ALA A 147 0.98 -24.01 -13.36
C ALA A 147 0.37 -23.15 -12.26
N VAL A 148 -0.12 -23.81 -11.21
CA VAL A 148 -0.74 -23.17 -10.05
C VAL A 148 -0.09 -23.67 -8.75
N PRO A 149 -0.28 -22.94 -7.64
CA PRO A 149 0.18 -23.39 -6.34
C PRO A 149 -0.51 -24.68 -5.89
N GLU A 150 0.11 -25.42 -4.99
CA GLU A 150 -0.42 -26.70 -4.49
C GLU A 150 -1.78 -26.52 -3.80
N GLU A 151 -1.95 -25.39 -3.09
CA GLU A 151 -3.20 -25.00 -2.44
C GLU A 151 -4.37 -24.74 -3.41
N TYR A 152 -4.11 -24.65 -4.72
CA TYR A 152 -5.17 -24.50 -5.74
C TYR A 152 -5.64 -25.84 -6.31
N VAL A 153 -4.93 -26.93 -6.02
CA VAL A 153 -5.29 -28.28 -6.47
C VAL A 153 -6.39 -28.84 -5.57
N LEU A 154 -7.52 -29.21 -6.17
CA LEU A 154 -8.70 -29.74 -5.48
C LEU A 154 -8.77 -31.27 -5.58
N PHE A 155 -8.20 -31.83 -6.64
CA PHE A 155 -8.13 -33.28 -6.87
C PHE A 155 -6.95 -33.62 -7.77
N LEU A 156 -6.26 -34.72 -7.48
CA LEU A 156 -5.15 -35.23 -8.27
C LEU A 156 -5.10 -36.77 -8.18
N ASP A 157 -5.12 -37.42 -9.33
CA ASP A 157 -4.86 -38.84 -9.50
C ASP A 157 -3.51 -38.99 -10.23
N GLU A 158 -2.42 -39.02 -9.46
CA GLU A 158 -1.06 -39.03 -10.01
C GLU A 158 -0.78 -40.26 -10.87
N GLU A 159 -1.33 -41.42 -10.49
CA GLU A 159 -1.12 -42.68 -11.20
C GLU A 159 -1.70 -42.61 -12.61
N LYS A 160 -2.92 -42.10 -12.76
CA LYS A 160 -3.55 -41.95 -14.08
C LYS A 160 -3.04 -40.75 -14.86
N LEU A 161 -2.60 -39.68 -14.19
CA LEU A 161 -2.06 -38.49 -14.86
C LEU A 161 -0.71 -38.77 -15.53
N PHE A 162 0.14 -39.62 -14.93
CA PHE A 162 1.48 -39.93 -15.43
C PHE A 162 1.64 -41.36 -15.97
N GLY A 163 0.62 -42.21 -15.84
CA GLY A 163 0.59 -43.58 -16.35
C GLY A 163 0.16 -43.72 -17.82
N ALA A 164 0.02 -44.97 -18.30
CA ALA A 164 -0.54 -45.25 -19.62
C ALA A 164 -2.05 -44.94 -19.62
N ILE A 165 -2.50 -44.13 -20.59
CA ILE A 165 -3.88 -43.63 -20.63
C ILE A 165 -4.75 -44.61 -21.41
N GLU A 166 -5.64 -45.32 -20.70
CA GLU A 166 -6.67 -46.15 -21.29
C GLU A 166 -8.01 -45.38 -21.37
N PRO A 167 -8.69 -45.35 -22.53
CA PRO A 167 -9.97 -44.65 -22.68
C PRO A 167 -11.04 -45.21 -21.73
N ILE A 168 -11.87 -44.31 -21.16
CA ILE A 168 -13.00 -44.70 -20.32
C ILE A 168 -14.26 -45.04 -21.15
N GLU A 169 -15.04 -46.04 -20.73
CA GLU A 169 -16.34 -46.36 -21.34
C GLU A 169 -17.35 -45.24 -21.07
N SER A 170 -18.19 -44.91 -22.06
CA SER A 170 -19.14 -43.79 -21.94
C SER A 170 -20.34 -44.13 -21.07
N ILE A 171 -20.60 -43.31 -20.06
CA ILE A 171 -21.74 -43.44 -19.13
C ILE A 171 -22.93 -42.58 -19.61
N GLU A 172 -24.17 -43.09 -19.51
CA GLU A 172 -25.41 -42.36 -19.85
C GLU A 172 -25.81 -41.32 -18.76
N PRO A 173 -26.54 -40.24 -19.10
CA PRO A 173 -26.89 -39.17 -18.14
C PRO A 173 -27.99 -39.59 -17.16
N ILE A 174 -27.89 -39.21 -15.88
CA ILE A 174 -28.89 -39.47 -14.83
C ILE A 174 -29.73 -38.21 -14.55
N GLU A 175 -31.05 -38.34 -14.46
CA GLU A 175 -32.04 -37.29 -14.12
C GLU A 175 -32.00 -36.88 -12.63
N ALA A 176 -32.40 -35.64 -12.35
CA ALA A 176 -32.31 -34.96 -11.05
C ALA A 176 -33.03 -35.68 -9.89
N ILE A 177 -32.40 -35.70 -8.71
CA ILE A 177 -32.93 -36.35 -7.49
C ILE A 177 -33.58 -35.30 -6.55
N GLU A 178 -34.82 -35.60 -6.16
CA GLU A 178 -35.65 -34.93 -5.14
C GLU A 178 -35.28 -35.32 -3.69
N ALA A 179 -35.87 -34.57 -2.75
CA ALA A 179 -35.69 -34.55 -1.30
C ALA A 179 -35.67 -35.90 -0.55
N ILE A 180 -34.99 -35.95 0.60
CA ILE A 180 -35.14 -36.99 1.62
C ILE A 180 -35.27 -36.36 3.03
N GLU A 181 -36.26 -36.86 3.78
CA GLU A 181 -36.66 -36.54 5.15
C GLU A 181 -35.91 -37.34 6.24
N THR A 182 -35.79 -36.69 7.42
CA THR A 182 -35.81 -37.19 8.83
C THR A 182 -34.82 -38.25 9.36
N ILE A 183 -34.14 -37.90 10.47
CA ILE A 183 -33.64 -38.82 11.52
C ILE A 183 -33.93 -38.21 12.93
N GLU A 184 -34.32 -39.06 13.89
CA GLU A 184 -34.79 -38.82 15.28
C GLU A 184 -33.67 -38.51 16.33
N PRO A 185 -34.01 -38.09 17.59
CA PRO A 185 -33.30 -37.05 18.35
C PRO A 185 -32.27 -37.54 19.39
N ILE A 186 -31.33 -36.66 19.77
CA ILE A 186 -30.46 -36.78 20.96
C ILE A 186 -30.55 -35.48 21.80
N GLU A 187 -30.41 -35.67 23.11
CA GLU A 187 -30.83 -34.84 24.25
C GLU A 187 -30.33 -33.38 24.29
N THR A 188 -31.18 -32.55 24.91
CA THR A 188 -31.04 -31.12 25.11
C THR A 188 -29.97 -30.76 26.16
N ILE A 189 -29.06 -29.85 25.80
CA ILE A 189 -28.20 -29.15 26.76
C ILE A 189 -28.74 -27.73 26.93
N ASP A 190 -29.19 -27.44 28.15
CA ASP A 190 -29.70 -26.16 28.61
C ASP A 190 -28.51 -25.23 28.93
N THR A 191 -28.44 -24.05 28.29
CA THR A 191 -27.45 -23.01 28.64
C THR A 191 -28.08 -21.63 28.59
N THR A 192 -28.77 -21.26 29.66
CA THR A 192 -29.19 -19.88 29.95
C THR A 192 -28.03 -19.09 30.56
N ALA A 193 -27.13 -18.58 29.71
CA ALA A 193 -26.12 -17.60 30.12
C ALA A 193 -26.06 -16.43 29.11
N PRO A 194 -26.01 -15.17 29.56
CA PRO A 194 -25.94 -14.02 28.66
C PRO A 194 -24.62 -13.99 27.88
N VAL A 195 -24.71 -13.90 26.55
CA VAL A 195 -23.56 -13.96 25.64
C VAL A 195 -22.70 -12.70 25.75
N PRO A 196 -21.36 -12.82 25.90
CA PRO A 196 -20.48 -11.66 25.87
C PRO A 196 -20.55 -10.93 24.52
N ALA A 197 -20.36 -9.60 24.50
CA ALA A 197 -20.50 -8.79 23.28
C ALA A 197 -19.52 -9.17 22.15
N LYS A 198 -18.32 -9.67 22.47
CA LYS A 198 -17.28 -10.03 21.50
C LYS A 198 -17.72 -11.18 20.56
N PRO A 199 -18.21 -12.33 21.04
CA PRO A 199 -18.78 -13.39 20.21
C PRO A 199 -19.80 -12.93 19.17
N LEU A 200 -20.68 -11.99 19.53
CA LEU A 200 -21.67 -11.43 18.62
C LEU A 200 -21.04 -10.65 17.47
N PHE A 201 -19.98 -9.87 17.74
CA PHE A 201 -19.26 -9.13 16.70
C PHE A 201 -18.46 -10.06 15.78
N VAL A 202 -17.89 -11.15 16.31
CA VAL A 202 -17.20 -12.16 15.51
C VAL A 202 -18.14 -12.78 14.48
N PHE A 203 -19.34 -13.18 14.91
CA PHE A 203 -20.34 -13.78 14.02
C PHE A 203 -20.79 -12.81 12.91
N ASP A 204 -21.06 -11.55 13.25
CA ASP A 204 -21.45 -10.52 12.28
C ASP A 204 -20.35 -10.25 11.24
N LEU A 205 -19.09 -10.22 11.66
CA LEU A 205 -17.95 -10.04 10.76
C LEU A 205 -17.72 -11.28 9.87
N CYS A 206 -17.92 -12.48 10.40
CA CYS A 206 -17.88 -13.71 9.60
C CYS A 206 -19.04 -13.78 8.60
N ARG A 207 -20.23 -13.29 8.94
CA ARG A 207 -21.36 -13.11 8.02
C ARG A 207 -21.04 -12.13 6.90
N GLU A 208 -20.46 -10.99 7.21
CA GLU A 208 -20.01 -10.02 6.20
C GLU A 208 -18.98 -10.67 5.26
N GLN A 209 -18.01 -11.39 5.82
CA GLN A 209 -16.96 -12.05 5.05
C GLN A 209 -17.46 -13.24 4.21
N ALA A 210 -18.55 -13.90 4.62
CA ALA A 210 -19.26 -14.90 3.83
C ALA A 210 -20.12 -14.30 2.70
N GLY A 211 -20.14 -12.97 2.55
CA GLY A 211 -20.96 -12.28 1.55
C GLY A 211 -22.46 -12.21 1.93
N LEU A 212 -22.80 -12.42 3.20
CA LEU A 212 -24.17 -12.51 3.68
C LEU A 212 -24.65 -11.26 4.44
N LYS A 213 -23.96 -10.12 4.28
CA LYS A 213 -24.25 -8.86 5.01
C LYS A 213 -25.70 -8.39 4.84
N ASP A 214 -26.20 -8.42 3.61
CA ASP A 214 -27.55 -7.97 3.24
C ASP A 214 -28.52 -9.14 2.98
N VAL A 215 -28.09 -10.37 3.26
CA VAL A 215 -28.91 -11.58 3.11
C VAL A 215 -29.67 -11.85 4.40
N ASP A 216 -30.97 -12.13 4.30
CA ASP A 216 -31.73 -12.64 5.44
C ASP A 216 -31.31 -14.08 5.76
N ILE A 217 -30.41 -14.21 6.73
CA ILE A 217 -29.90 -15.50 7.19
C ILE A 217 -30.97 -16.37 7.86
N ASN A 218 -32.12 -15.80 8.25
CA ASN A 218 -33.22 -16.56 8.87
C ASN A 218 -34.19 -17.16 7.84
N ALA A 219 -34.04 -16.86 6.55
CA ALA A 219 -34.95 -17.32 5.52
C ALA A 219 -35.00 -18.86 5.42
N ARG A 220 -36.21 -19.42 5.44
CA ARG A 220 -36.45 -20.86 5.27
C ARG A 220 -36.01 -21.28 3.85
N GLY A 221 -35.15 -22.31 3.79
CA GLY A 221 -34.53 -22.80 2.55
C GLY A 221 -33.06 -22.42 2.36
N SER A 222 -32.57 -21.35 3.00
CA SER A 222 -31.17 -20.90 2.88
C SER A 222 -30.42 -20.77 4.22
N ARG A 223 -31.13 -20.77 5.35
CA ARG A 223 -30.58 -20.66 6.72
C ARG A 223 -29.51 -21.70 7.08
N HIS A 224 -29.65 -22.95 6.63
CA HIS A 224 -28.66 -24.02 6.86
C HIS A 224 -27.33 -23.69 6.16
N ASN A 225 -27.40 -23.36 4.87
CA ASN A 225 -26.21 -22.99 4.08
C ASN A 225 -25.60 -21.67 4.54
N SER A 226 -26.43 -20.74 5.01
CA SER A 226 -25.97 -19.46 5.57
C SER A 226 -25.14 -19.67 6.82
N LEU A 227 -25.61 -20.52 7.75
CA LEU A 227 -24.86 -20.84 8.96
C LEU A 227 -23.56 -21.60 8.63
N LEU A 228 -23.62 -22.57 7.73
CA LEU A 228 -22.44 -23.33 7.30
C LEU A 228 -21.38 -22.43 6.65
N ALA A 229 -21.79 -21.45 5.84
CA ALA A 229 -20.87 -20.48 5.22
C ALA A 229 -20.20 -19.58 6.27
N ILE A 230 -20.94 -19.12 7.28
CA ILE A 230 -20.42 -18.31 8.39
C ILE A 230 -19.38 -19.09 9.21
N LEU A 231 -19.68 -20.35 9.53
CA LEU A 231 -18.77 -21.25 10.24
C LEU A 231 -17.48 -21.51 9.43
N SER A 232 -17.62 -21.75 8.13
CA SER A 232 -16.51 -22.09 7.21
C SER A 232 -15.53 -20.95 6.97
N VAL A 233 -16.00 -19.70 7.03
CA VAL A 233 -15.16 -18.51 6.84
C VAL A 233 -14.23 -18.25 8.03
N GLY A 234 -14.55 -18.81 9.21
CA GLY A 234 -13.66 -18.74 10.36
C GLY A 234 -14.34 -18.56 11.71
N ALA A 235 -15.68 -18.46 11.77
CA ALA A 235 -16.38 -18.31 13.06
C ALA A 235 -16.08 -19.48 13.99
N ALA A 236 -16.01 -20.71 13.44
CA ALA A 236 -15.67 -21.91 14.20
C ALA A 236 -14.23 -21.90 14.77
N ARG A 237 -13.33 -21.05 14.29
CA ARG A 237 -11.95 -20.94 14.82
C ARG A 237 -11.78 -19.84 15.86
N LEU A 238 -12.81 -19.01 16.05
CA LEU A 238 -12.78 -17.83 16.90
C LEU A 238 -13.76 -17.91 18.07
N LEU A 239 -14.74 -18.82 17.98
CA LEU A 239 -15.74 -19.09 18.97
C LEU A 239 -15.58 -20.54 19.42
N SER A 240 -15.71 -20.79 20.72
CA SER A 240 -15.98 -22.14 21.20
C SER A 240 -17.34 -22.63 20.71
N GLU A 241 -17.56 -23.94 20.71
CA GLU A 241 -18.84 -24.53 20.31
C GLU A 241 -20.01 -23.94 21.12
N ALA A 242 -19.83 -23.77 22.43
CA ALA A 242 -20.82 -23.15 23.31
C ALA A 242 -21.10 -21.68 22.95
N GLU A 243 -20.06 -20.89 22.62
CA GLU A 243 -20.24 -19.50 22.18
C GLU A 243 -20.93 -19.41 20.81
N ALA A 244 -20.62 -20.32 19.89
CA ALA A 244 -21.29 -20.39 18.59
C ALA A 244 -22.78 -20.73 18.76
N MET A 245 -23.12 -21.72 19.60
CA MET A 245 -24.51 -22.07 19.93
C MET A 245 -25.27 -20.86 20.46
N ALA A 246 -24.70 -20.15 21.44
CA ALA A 246 -25.37 -19.02 22.07
C ALA A 246 -25.50 -17.79 21.14
N VAL A 247 -24.53 -17.54 20.27
CA VAL A 247 -24.62 -16.48 19.26
C VAL A 247 -25.66 -16.82 18.19
N VAL A 248 -25.73 -18.09 17.75
CA VAL A 248 -26.72 -18.55 16.77
C VAL A 248 -28.13 -18.50 17.34
N GLU A 249 -28.32 -18.80 18.63
CA GLU A 249 -29.60 -18.59 19.31
C GLU A 249 -30.08 -17.14 19.22
N GLN A 250 -29.17 -16.17 19.35
CA GLN A 250 -29.52 -14.75 19.29
C GLN A 250 -29.68 -14.21 17.86
N ARG A 251 -28.85 -14.65 16.90
CA ARG A 251 -28.84 -14.13 15.52
C ARG A 251 -29.74 -14.92 14.57
N MET A 252 -30.01 -16.18 14.89
CA MET A 252 -30.86 -17.09 14.12
C MET A 252 -31.89 -17.84 15.00
N PRO A 253 -32.74 -17.11 15.76
CA PRO A 253 -33.54 -17.69 16.84
C PRO A 253 -34.54 -18.76 16.38
N GLU A 254 -35.15 -18.59 15.21
CA GLU A 254 -36.11 -19.56 14.68
C GLU A 254 -35.43 -20.81 14.12
N PHE A 255 -34.21 -20.70 13.59
CA PHE A 255 -33.45 -21.85 13.13
C PHE A 255 -32.83 -22.62 14.31
N TYR A 256 -32.39 -21.93 15.35
CA TYR A 256 -31.81 -22.54 16.55
C TYR A 256 -32.78 -23.44 17.34
N LYS A 257 -34.09 -23.22 17.21
CA LYS A 257 -35.12 -24.11 17.77
C LYS A 257 -35.16 -25.48 17.10
N GLU A 258 -34.61 -25.61 15.90
CA GLU A 258 -34.58 -26.86 15.13
C GLU A 258 -33.36 -27.70 15.52
N SER A 259 -33.56 -29.01 15.66
CA SER A 259 -32.49 -29.97 15.97
C SER A 259 -31.35 -29.91 14.96
N ASP A 260 -31.69 -29.74 13.68
CA ASP A 260 -30.74 -29.72 12.57
C ASP A 260 -29.72 -28.57 12.67
N CYS A 261 -30.11 -27.43 13.25
CA CYS A 261 -29.22 -26.30 13.45
C CYS A 261 -28.14 -26.60 14.50
N ARG A 262 -28.55 -27.19 15.63
CA ARG A 262 -27.62 -27.56 16.72
C ARG A 262 -26.72 -28.71 16.28
N GLN A 263 -27.28 -29.69 15.58
CA GLN A 263 -26.50 -30.81 15.03
C GLN A 263 -25.47 -30.32 13.99
N LEU A 264 -25.83 -29.35 13.15
CA LEU A 264 -24.90 -28.74 12.19
C LEU A 264 -23.69 -28.11 12.88
N ILE A 265 -23.90 -27.35 13.96
CA ILE A 265 -22.81 -26.72 14.72
C ILE A 265 -21.93 -27.80 15.34
N HIS A 266 -22.52 -28.79 16.01
CA HIS A 266 -21.80 -29.89 16.63
C HIS A 266 -20.96 -30.70 15.62
N ASP A 267 -21.56 -31.10 14.50
CA ASP A 267 -20.87 -31.87 13.45
C ASP A 267 -19.75 -31.08 12.79
N PHE A 268 -19.92 -29.77 12.66
CA PHE A 268 -18.89 -28.89 12.09
C PHE A 268 -17.69 -28.78 13.04
N TYR A 269 -17.92 -28.59 14.34
CA TYR A 269 -16.85 -28.52 15.33
C TYR A 269 -16.13 -29.87 15.47
N ALA A 270 -16.85 -30.99 15.51
CA ALA A 270 -16.25 -32.32 15.58
C ALA A 270 -15.35 -32.65 14.38
N LYS A 271 -15.63 -32.11 13.19
CA LYS A 271 -14.87 -32.38 11.95
C LYS A 271 -13.78 -31.35 11.63
N TYR A 272 -13.97 -30.09 12.00
CA TYR A 272 -13.13 -28.98 11.49
C TYR A 272 -12.52 -28.09 12.58
N HIS A 273 -12.84 -28.30 13.85
CA HIS A 273 -12.24 -27.54 14.95
C HIS A 273 -10.88 -28.13 15.35
N ASP A 274 -9.81 -27.37 15.15
CA ASP A 274 -8.44 -27.76 15.49
C ASP A 274 -7.64 -26.53 15.96
N ASP A 275 -7.54 -26.38 17.27
CA ASP A 275 -6.86 -25.26 17.95
C ASP A 275 -5.33 -25.28 17.77
N SER A 276 -4.77 -26.40 17.30
CA SER A 276 -3.33 -26.55 17.09
C SER A 276 -2.83 -25.90 15.79
N LYS A 277 -3.75 -25.52 14.88
CA LYS A 277 -3.42 -24.91 13.59
C LYS A 277 -3.30 -23.39 13.67
N ILE A 278 -2.25 -22.86 13.05
CA ILE A 278 -2.00 -21.41 12.93
C ILE A 278 -3.21 -20.73 12.25
N MET A 279 -3.71 -19.63 12.84
CA MET A 279 -4.82 -18.85 12.29
C MET A 279 -4.47 -18.23 10.93
N SER A 280 -5.39 -18.31 9.97
CA SER A 280 -5.21 -17.62 8.68
C SER A 280 -5.24 -16.11 8.87
N ALA A 281 -4.59 -15.36 7.97
CA ALA A 281 -4.57 -13.90 8.02
C ALA A 281 -5.98 -13.27 7.98
N THR A 282 -6.96 -13.95 7.37
CA THR A 282 -8.37 -13.51 7.38
C THR A 282 -9.01 -13.70 8.75
N VAL A 283 -8.79 -14.85 9.39
CA VAL A 283 -9.31 -15.14 10.75
C VAL A 283 -8.68 -14.22 11.80
N GLN A 284 -7.38 -13.94 11.68
CA GLN A 284 -6.67 -12.99 12.56
C GLN A 284 -7.22 -11.57 12.45
N ARG A 285 -7.53 -11.11 11.23
CA ARG A 285 -8.14 -9.78 11.00
C ARG A 285 -9.55 -9.68 11.58
N ILE A 286 -10.37 -10.72 11.43
CA ILE A 286 -11.71 -10.77 12.01
C ILE A 286 -11.64 -10.68 13.54
N ASN A 287 -10.74 -11.44 14.18
CA ASN A 287 -10.57 -11.40 15.64
C ASN A 287 -10.11 -10.02 16.12
N ALA A 288 -9.11 -9.43 15.48
CA ALA A 288 -8.59 -8.10 15.84
C ALA A 288 -9.67 -7.01 15.70
N ARG A 289 -10.51 -7.09 14.66
CA ARG A 289 -11.62 -6.15 14.44
C ARG A 289 -12.73 -6.34 15.47
N ALA A 290 -13.06 -7.58 15.83
CA ALA A 290 -14.02 -7.88 16.89
C ALA A 290 -13.55 -7.35 18.26
N GLU A 291 -12.25 -7.44 18.56
CA GLU A 291 -11.66 -6.90 19.79
C GLU A 291 -11.72 -5.37 19.86
N GLN A 292 -11.43 -4.68 18.75
CA GLN A 292 -11.55 -3.22 18.68
C GLN A 292 -12.99 -2.75 18.88
N ILE A 293 -13.96 -3.40 18.24
CA ILE A 293 -15.38 -3.06 18.38
C ILE A 293 -15.85 -3.30 19.82
N ALA A 294 -15.43 -4.41 20.44
CA ALA A 294 -15.77 -4.72 21.82
C ALA A 294 -15.18 -3.70 22.82
N GLN A 295 -13.94 -3.24 22.60
CA GLN A 295 -13.29 -2.20 23.42
C GLN A 295 -13.98 -0.84 23.28
N LEU A 296 -14.31 -0.42 22.05
CA LEU A 296 -15.04 0.82 21.80
C LEU A 296 -16.44 0.79 22.45
N SER A 297 -17.10 -0.37 22.43
CA SER A 297 -18.41 -0.57 23.07
C SER A 297 -18.33 -0.43 24.60
N LYS A 298 -17.28 -0.97 25.23
CA LYS A 298 -17.04 -0.80 26.68
C LYS A 298 -16.74 0.64 27.07
N ASN A 299 -15.86 1.32 26.31
CA ASN A 299 -15.48 2.71 26.57
C ASN A 299 -16.64 3.70 26.38
N ARG A 300 -17.67 3.31 25.63
CA ARG A 300 -18.89 4.11 25.44
C ARG A 300 -19.88 3.91 26.58
N ALA A 301 -20.05 2.68 27.05
CA ALA A 301 -20.89 2.37 28.22
C ALA A 301 -20.34 3.01 29.51
N GLU A 302 -19.02 3.07 29.69
CA GLU A 302 -18.37 3.71 30.84
C GLU A 302 -18.47 5.25 30.86
N LYS A 303 -18.83 5.88 29.73
CA LYS A 303 -19.05 7.34 29.63
C LYS A 303 -20.50 7.77 29.85
N GLU A 304 -21.44 6.83 29.89
CA GLU A 304 -22.88 7.08 29.99
C GLU A 304 -23.41 6.93 31.45
N GLU A 305 -22.56 6.63 32.44
CA GLU A 305 -22.95 6.39 33.85
C GLU A 305 -22.64 7.53 34.86
N GLU A 306 -22.11 8.70 34.47
CA GLU A 306 -22.00 9.84 35.39
C GLU A 306 -23.23 10.77 35.31
N PRO A 307 -23.96 11.04 36.43
CA PRO A 307 -25.17 11.85 36.39
C PRO A 307 -24.90 13.36 36.33
N GLU A 308 -25.64 14.04 35.45
CA GLU A 308 -25.67 15.50 35.27
C GLU A 308 -26.21 16.22 36.53
N GLU A 309 -25.45 17.18 37.07
CA GLU A 309 -26.00 18.29 37.84
C GLU A 309 -25.83 19.60 37.07
N THR A 310 -26.96 20.27 36.86
CA THR A 310 -27.13 21.55 36.21
C THR A 310 -26.87 22.69 37.19
N VAL A 311 -25.86 23.53 36.95
CA VAL A 311 -25.85 24.91 37.48
C VAL A 311 -25.30 25.88 36.43
N ASP A 312 -26.22 26.75 36.02
CA ASP A 312 -26.09 27.90 35.15
C ASP A 312 -25.12 28.93 35.74
N THR A 313 -23.89 28.98 35.22
CA THR A 313 -23.08 30.21 35.12
C THR A 313 -22.06 29.98 34.01
N ALA A 314 -22.29 30.56 32.84
CA ALA A 314 -21.33 30.52 31.74
C ALA A 314 -19.99 31.15 32.17
N PRO A 315 -18.86 30.41 32.17
CA PRO A 315 -17.56 31.01 31.97
C PRO A 315 -17.27 30.92 30.46
N ALA A 316 -16.98 32.07 29.86
CA ALA A 316 -16.57 32.19 28.47
C ALA A 316 -15.57 31.10 28.08
N ASN A 317 -15.90 30.32 27.04
CA ASN A 317 -14.98 29.41 26.35
C ASN A 317 -13.64 30.10 26.06
N PRO A 318 -12.52 29.68 26.68
CA PRO A 318 -11.21 29.81 26.09
C PRO A 318 -10.95 28.48 25.36
N THR A 319 -11.01 28.33 24.04
CA THR A 319 -10.15 28.96 23.05
C THR A 319 -10.55 28.47 21.65
N ASN A 320 -11.17 29.31 20.83
CA ASN A 320 -11.21 29.15 19.36
C ASN A 320 -10.03 29.89 18.66
N ALA A 321 -9.00 30.29 19.42
CA ALA A 321 -7.90 31.11 18.93
C ALA A 321 -6.62 30.32 18.58
N GLU A 322 -6.44 29.09 19.07
CA GLU A 322 -5.15 28.38 18.95
C GLU A 322 -4.95 27.65 17.60
N ASN A 323 -6.00 27.45 16.80
CA ASN A 323 -5.92 26.72 15.51
C ASN A 323 -6.17 27.58 14.25
N ALA A 324 -6.23 28.90 14.38
CA ALA A 324 -6.53 29.79 13.25
C ALA A 324 -5.29 30.02 12.35
N ILE A 325 -5.44 29.78 11.05
CA ILE A 325 -4.39 30.10 10.06
C ILE A 325 -4.16 31.62 10.05
N PRO A 326 -2.93 32.11 10.31
CA PRO A 326 -2.64 33.53 10.28
C PRO A 326 -3.00 34.17 8.92
N PRO A 327 -3.64 35.35 8.91
CA PRO A 327 -4.12 35.99 7.69
C PRO A 327 -2.97 36.59 6.86
N ILE A 328 -2.35 35.78 6.00
CA ILE A 328 -1.35 36.24 5.03
C ILE A 328 -2.05 36.67 3.71
N PRO A 329 -1.73 37.86 3.15
CA PRO A 329 -2.30 38.30 1.88
C PRO A 329 -2.08 37.30 0.75
N GLY A 330 -3.07 37.14 -0.14
CA GLY A 330 -3.05 36.13 -1.20
C GLY A 330 -3.41 34.73 -0.70
N LEU A 331 -2.72 34.24 0.34
CA LEU A 331 -2.98 32.93 0.93
C LEU A 331 -4.36 32.88 1.60
N LYS A 332 -4.72 33.91 2.37
CA LYS A 332 -6.04 34.03 3.00
C LYS A 332 -7.16 34.02 1.96
N GLN A 333 -7.00 34.79 0.89
CA GLN A 333 -7.99 34.86 -0.20
C GLN A 333 -8.10 33.51 -0.90
N SER A 334 -7.00 32.79 -1.09
CA SER A 334 -7.00 31.43 -1.65
C SER A 334 -7.88 30.47 -0.86
N LEU A 335 -7.95 30.63 0.47
CA LEU A 335 -8.76 29.80 1.37
C LEU A 335 -10.22 30.27 1.51
N THR A 336 -10.61 31.38 0.87
CA THR A 336 -11.99 31.86 0.89
C THR A 336 -12.87 30.90 0.08
N GLY A 337 -14.01 30.50 0.67
CA GLY A 337 -14.91 29.49 0.11
C GLY A 337 -14.52 28.03 0.41
N VAL A 338 -13.34 27.79 1.00
CA VAL A 338 -12.90 26.46 1.42
C VAL A 338 -13.42 26.15 2.83
N PRO A 339 -14.03 24.96 3.06
CA PRO A 339 -14.44 24.51 4.38
C PRO A 339 -13.27 24.55 5.37
N GLU A 340 -13.51 25.00 6.60
CA GLU A 340 -12.46 25.25 7.59
C GLU A 340 -11.53 24.05 7.80
N LYS A 341 -12.12 22.85 7.93
CA LYS A 341 -11.41 21.57 8.06
C LYS A 341 -10.48 21.22 6.89
N MET A 342 -10.69 21.79 5.71
CA MET A 342 -9.88 21.55 4.50
C MET A 342 -8.84 22.65 4.25
N ARG A 343 -8.83 23.74 5.03
CA ARG A 343 -7.97 24.89 4.76
C ARG A 343 -6.49 24.58 4.92
N MET A 344 -6.10 23.81 5.93
CA MET A 344 -4.69 23.47 6.16
C MET A 344 -4.12 22.58 5.03
N PRO A 345 -4.79 21.49 4.61
CA PRO A 345 -4.33 20.71 3.45
C PRO A 345 -4.27 21.53 2.16
N ALA A 346 -5.27 22.38 1.92
CA ALA A 346 -5.30 23.25 0.76
C ALA A 346 -4.17 24.29 0.75
N LEU A 347 -3.84 24.84 1.93
CA LEU A 347 -2.69 25.73 2.11
C LEU A 347 -1.37 25.00 1.84
N CYS A 348 -1.20 23.79 2.40
CA CYS A 348 -0.01 22.96 2.18
C CYS A 348 0.20 22.63 0.70
N ALA A 349 -0.88 22.36 -0.04
CA ALA A 349 -0.84 22.15 -1.49
C ALA A 349 -0.38 23.39 -2.27
N LEU A 350 -0.79 24.59 -1.83
CA LEU A 350 -0.50 25.84 -2.52
C LEU A 350 0.94 26.34 -2.31
N LEU A 351 1.52 26.12 -1.12
CA LEU A 351 2.80 26.72 -0.73
C LEU A 351 3.97 26.44 -1.70
N PRO A 352 4.15 25.23 -2.26
CA PRO A 352 5.15 24.97 -3.30
C PRO A 352 5.01 25.84 -4.54
N MET A 353 3.77 26.12 -4.97
CA MET A 353 3.50 26.98 -6.13
C MET A 353 3.81 28.45 -5.82
N ALA A 354 3.42 28.93 -4.64
CA ALA A 354 3.80 30.27 -4.20
C ALA A 354 5.32 30.44 -4.12
N ALA A 355 6.02 29.45 -3.55
CA ALA A 355 7.48 29.45 -3.50
C ALA A 355 8.14 29.42 -4.88
N ALA A 356 7.56 28.71 -5.86
CA ALA A 356 8.08 28.67 -7.22
C ALA A 356 8.08 30.07 -7.85
N TYR A 357 7.09 30.93 -7.58
CA TYR A 357 7.08 32.30 -8.11
C TYR A 357 8.16 33.22 -7.54
N ALA A 358 8.69 32.94 -6.35
CA ALA A 358 9.78 33.70 -5.72
C ALA A 358 11.12 32.96 -5.89
N ASP A 359 11.39 32.47 -7.10
CA ASP A 359 12.53 31.59 -7.41
C ASP A 359 13.91 32.25 -7.32
N ASP A 360 13.99 33.55 -7.55
CA ASP A 360 15.24 34.31 -7.39
C ASP A 360 15.50 34.85 -5.97
N VAL A 361 14.64 34.52 -5.00
CA VAL A 361 14.84 34.96 -3.62
C VAL A 361 15.79 34.04 -2.88
N THR A 362 16.83 34.63 -2.28
CA THR A 362 17.71 33.97 -1.32
C THR A 362 17.53 34.54 0.08
N PHE A 363 17.75 33.74 1.10
CA PHE A 363 17.66 34.17 2.51
C PHE A 363 18.67 33.41 3.37
N ARG A 364 19.05 34.00 4.51
CA ARG A 364 19.97 33.35 5.46
C ARG A 364 19.22 32.47 6.47
N TYR A 365 19.54 31.18 6.49
CA TYR A 365 19.00 30.22 7.46
C TYR A 365 19.72 30.29 8.82
N CYS A 366 19.19 29.58 9.81
CA CYS A 366 19.64 29.57 11.20
C CYS A 366 21.10 29.11 11.37
N ASP A 367 21.62 28.28 10.46
CA ASP A 367 23.01 27.81 10.43
C ASP A 367 23.97 28.79 9.72
N GLY A 368 23.46 29.93 9.26
CA GLY A 368 24.23 30.96 8.55
C GLY A 368 24.34 30.75 7.04
N ARG A 369 23.89 29.61 6.50
CA ARG A 369 23.91 29.34 5.06
C ARG A 369 22.80 30.08 4.34
N GLU A 370 23.06 30.47 3.10
CA GLU A 370 22.05 31.02 2.22
C GLU A 370 21.26 29.89 1.56
N GLN A 371 19.94 30.09 1.46
CA GLN A 371 19.01 29.10 0.92
C GLN A 371 18.01 29.76 -0.02
N ARG A 372 17.45 28.95 -0.94
CA ARG A 372 16.32 29.30 -1.81
C ARG A 372 15.02 28.65 -1.34
N LEU A 373 13.91 29.01 -1.97
CA LEU A 373 12.55 28.56 -1.63
C LEU A 373 12.18 27.23 -2.31
N GLY A 374 12.92 26.17 -1.97
CA GLY A 374 12.58 24.79 -2.37
C GLY A 374 11.47 24.21 -1.51
N LEU A 375 10.28 23.98 -2.05
CA LEU A 375 9.15 23.38 -1.32
C LEU A 375 8.49 22.28 -2.15
N MET A 376 8.14 21.19 -1.49
CA MET A 376 7.44 20.05 -2.07
C MET A 376 6.29 19.65 -1.14
N SER A 377 5.14 19.29 -1.69
CA SER A 377 4.00 18.88 -0.86
C SER A 377 3.29 17.63 -1.39
N ILE A 378 2.79 16.83 -0.46
CA ILE A 378 1.85 15.74 -0.72
C ILE A 378 0.61 15.94 0.15
N VAL A 379 -0.55 15.98 -0.49
CA VAL A 379 -1.83 15.96 0.22
C VAL A 379 -2.51 14.62 0.01
N VAL A 380 -2.72 13.89 1.10
CA VAL A 380 -3.36 12.58 1.10
C VAL A 380 -4.77 12.66 1.64
N GLY A 381 -5.61 11.73 1.21
CA GLY A 381 -6.95 11.55 1.76
C GLY A 381 -7.61 10.34 1.13
N GLU A 382 -8.75 9.93 1.67
CA GLU A 382 -9.56 8.86 1.07
C GLU A 382 -10.09 9.26 -0.31
N GLN A 383 -10.65 8.30 -1.03
CA GLN A 383 -11.39 8.61 -2.26
C GLN A 383 -12.58 9.51 -1.90
N ALA A 384 -12.92 10.44 -2.80
CA ALA A 384 -13.98 11.43 -2.59
C ALA A 384 -13.82 12.35 -1.35
N SER A 385 -12.63 12.45 -0.74
CA SER A 385 -12.36 13.34 0.41
C SER A 385 -12.32 14.84 0.07
N GLY A 386 -12.64 15.25 -1.16
CA GLY A 386 -12.61 16.65 -1.59
C GLY A 386 -11.23 17.19 -1.95
N LYS A 387 -10.23 16.33 -2.22
CA LYS A 387 -8.87 16.73 -2.64
C LYS A 387 -8.84 17.69 -3.84
N SER A 388 -9.87 17.66 -4.69
CA SER A 388 -10.01 18.56 -5.85
C SER A 388 -9.91 20.05 -5.46
N VAL A 389 -10.31 20.43 -4.25
CA VAL A 389 -10.17 21.81 -3.76
C VAL A 389 -8.71 22.30 -3.82
N CYS A 390 -7.74 21.40 -3.62
CA CYS A 390 -6.33 21.73 -3.73
C CYS A 390 -5.94 22.06 -5.18
N LYS A 391 -6.49 21.30 -6.14
CA LYS A 391 -6.30 21.57 -7.57
C LYS A 391 -6.89 22.93 -7.94
N ASP A 392 -8.12 23.20 -7.51
CA ASP A 392 -8.82 24.44 -7.84
C ASP A 392 -8.04 25.67 -7.34
N ILE A 393 -7.46 25.61 -6.13
CA ILE A 393 -6.61 26.67 -5.61
C ILE A 393 -5.31 26.83 -6.39
N ILE A 394 -4.65 25.72 -6.76
CA ILE A 394 -3.42 25.76 -7.54
C ILE A 394 -3.67 26.35 -8.93
N ASP A 395 -4.76 25.96 -9.58
CA ASP A 395 -5.13 26.46 -10.91
C ASP A 395 -5.31 27.99 -10.91
N LEU A 396 -5.87 28.58 -9.82
CA LEU A 396 -5.97 30.03 -9.67
C LEU A 396 -4.62 30.74 -9.62
N TRP A 397 -3.60 30.10 -9.04
CA TRP A 397 -2.24 30.63 -9.00
C TRP A 397 -1.45 30.34 -10.26
N ARG A 398 -1.81 29.29 -11.01
CA ARG A 398 -1.04 28.81 -12.16
C ARG A 398 -1.22 29.62 -13.43
N GLY A 399 -2.35 30.30 -13.60
CA GLY A 399 -2.68 31.08 -14.80
C GLY A 399 -1.51 31.89 -15.39
N PRO A 400 -0.83 32.77 -14.62
CA PRO A 400 0.28 33.56 -15.15
C PRO A 400 1.48 32.73 -15.64
N MET A 401 1.78 31.58 -15.00
CA MET A 401 2.84 30.67 -15.45
C MET A 401 2.43 29.89 -16.70
N ASP A 402 1.16 29.44 -16.77
CA ASP A 402 0.62 28.75 -17.94
C ASP A 402 0.66 29.64 -19.19
N GLU A 403 0.34 30.93 -19.05
CA GLU A 403 0.39 31.93 -20.12
C GLU A 403 1.81 32.17 -20.67
N ASP A 404 2.80 32.24 -19.78
CA ASP A 404 4.22 32.40 -20.15
C ASP A 404 4.73 31.14 -20.86
N ASP A 405 4.40 29.97 -20.31
CA ASP A 405 4.85 28.67 -20.82
C ASP A 405 4.24 28.32 -22.18
N GLU A 406 2.98 28.67 -22.43
CA GLU A 406 2.30 28.43 -23.71
C GLU A 406 3.01 29.15 -24.86
N GLN A 407 3.53 30.36 -24.62
CA GLN A 407 4.33 31.08 -25.60
C GLN A 407 5.64 30.34 -25.90
N GLY A 408 6.28 29.76 -24.87
CA GLY A 408 7.47 28.92 -25.02
C GLY A 408 7.17 27.66 -25.83
N ARG A 409 6.08 26.95 -25.50
CA ARG A 409 5.66 25.72 -26.19
C ARG A 409 5.33 25.98 -27.66
N ARG A 410 4.65 27.09 -27.95
CA ARG A 410 4.36 27.51 -29.32
C ARG A 410 5.62 27.72 -30.15
N LYS A 411 6.64 28.39 -29.60
CA LYS A 411 7.95 28.58 -30.27
C LYS A 411 8.64 27.25 -30.55
N GLU A 412 8.63 26.31 -29.59
CA GLU A 412 9.17 24.96 -29.81
C GLU A 412 8.41 24.19 -30.90
N ASP A 413 7.09 24.29 -30.93
CA ASP A 413 6.26 23.59 -31.90
C ASP A 413 6.40 24.16 -33.31
N GLU A 414 6.50 25.48 -33.45
CA GLU A 414 6.83 26.15 -34.70
C GLU A 414 8.20 25.71 -35.22
N TRP A 415 9.22 25.62 -34.34
CA TRP A 415 10.54 25.11 -34.71
C TRP A 415 10.50 23.62 -35.10
N LYS A 416 9.80 22.76 -34.35
CA LYS A 416 9.63 21.33 -34.67
C LYS A 416 8.95 21.14 -36.04
N LYS A 417 7.94 21.95 -36.36
CA LYS A 417 7.26 21.95 -37.66
C LYS A 417 8.21 22.35 -38.79
N LYS A 418 8.98 23.44 -38.61
CA LYS A 418 10.02 23.85 -39.58
C LYS A 418 11.06 22.75 -39.79
N ARG A 419 11.53 22.12 -38.71
CA ARG A 419 12.49 21.01 -38.76
C ARG A 419 11.96 19.81 -39.56
N LYS A 420 10.69 19.44 -39.34
CA LYS A 420 10.05 18.31 -40.04
C LYS A 420 9.81 18.58 -41.53
N ASN A 421 9.47 19.82 -41.87
CA ASN A 421 9.13 20.23 -43.24
C ASN A 421 10.34 20.74 -44.05
N ARG A 422 11.54 20.66 -43.47
CA ARG A 422 12.78 21.17 -44.05
C ARG A 422 13.18 20.39 -45.30
N ARG A 423 13.63 21.08 -46.35
CA ARG A 423 14.30 20.43 -47.50
C ARG A 423 15.73 20.02 -47.13
N ALA A 424 16.30 19.03 -47.81
CA ALA A 424 17.61 18.45 -47.47
C ALA A 424 18.74 19.51 -47.29
N ASN A 425 18.70 20.59 -48.08
CA ASN A 425 19.75 21.64 -48.13
C ASN A 425 19.35 22.97 -47.47
N GLU A 426 18.18 23.04 -46.83
CA GLU A 426 17.74 24.26 -46.15
C GLU A 426 18.38 24.32 -44.76
N LYS A 427 19.00 25.46 -44.42
CA LYS A 427 19.62 25.66 -43.09
C LYS A 427 18.52 25.66 -42.04
N LEU A 428 18.71 24.84 -41.00
CA LEU A 428 17.82 24.81 -39.86
C LEU A 428 18.30 25.82 -38.82
N ASP A 429 17.40 26.68 -38.36
CA ASP A 429 17.66 27.55 -37.21
C ASP A 429 17.99 26.69 -35.97
N PRO A 430 18.85 27.17 -35.05
CA PRO A 430 19.11 26.45 -33.80
C PRO A 430 17.81 26.23 -33.02
N GLU A 431 17.77 25.17 -32.21
CA GLU A 431 16.62 24.89 -31.38
C GLU A 431 16.38 26.05 -30.40
N PRO A 432 15.13 26.56 -30.25
CA PRO A 432 14.89 27.69 -29.38
C PRO A 432 15.05 27.28 -27.90
N GLU A 433 15.86 28.04 -27.18
CA GLU A 433 15.99 27.95 -25.72
C GLU A 433 14.81 28.70 -25.09
N VAL A 434 13.73 27.99 -24.77
CA VAL A 434 12.53 28.58 -24.16
C VAL A 434 12.42 28.21 -22.68
N LEU A 435 12.01 29.19 -21.88
CA LEU A 435 11.61 29.01 -20.49
C LEU A 435 10.22 28.35 -20.47
N ILE A 436 10.14 27.14 -19.93
CA ILE A 436 8.90 26.42 -19.65
C ILE A 436 9.02 25.88 -18.22
N ARG A 437 8.18 26.38 -17.31
CA ARG A 437 8.29 26.17 -15.87
C ARG A 437 7.33 25.13 -15.33
N ASP A 438 6.06 25.14 -15.75
CA ASP A 438 5.10 24.08 -15.43
C ASP A 438 5.38 22.86 -16.32
N VAL A 439 5.85 21.79 -15.69
CA VAL A 439 6.19 20.53 -16.35
C VAL A 439 5.35 19.40 -15.77
N PRO A 440 4.92 18.42 -16.58
CA PRO A 440 4.19 17.27 -16.05
C PRO A 440 5.13 16.40 -15.22
N ILE A 441 4.63 15.82 -14.13
CA ILE A 441 5.43 14.91 -13.28
C ILE A 441 5.97 13.69 -14.05
N THR A 442 5.31 13.34 -15.16
CA THR A 442 5.66 12.24 -16.07
C THR A 442 6.84 12.55 -17.00
N ILE A 443 7.38 13.78 -16.97
CA ILE A 443 8.52 14.23 -17.79
C ILE A 443 9.72 13.27 -17.71
N SER A 444 10.36 12.91 -18.83
CA SER A 444 11.57 12.06 -18.79
C SER A 444 12.77 12.82 -18.21
N CYS A 445 13.76 12.12 -17.64
CA CYS A 445 14.94 12.79 -17.06
C CYS A 445 15.71 13.63 -18.09
N SER A 446 15.91 13.13 -19.31
CA SER A 446 16.49 13.92 -20.42
C SER A 446 15.72 15.21 -20.71
N THR A 447 14.39 15.15 -20.79
CA THR A 447 13.57 16.35 -20.99
C THR A 447 13.61 17.28 -19.77
N LEU A 448 13.61 16.73 -18.56
CA LEU A 448 13.70 17.51 -17.33
C LEU A 448 15.04 18.26 -17.24
N LEU A 449 16.16 17.61 -17.58
CA LEU A 449 17.46 18.25 -17.64
C LEU A 449 17.45 19.43 -18.61
N LYS A 450 16.89 19.23 -19.81
CA LYS A 450 16.74 20.30 -20.80
C LYS A 450 15.90 21.46 -20.26
N ARG A 451 14.79 21.17 -19.58
CA ARG A 451 13.94 22.20 -18.96
C ARG A 451 14.68 22.97 -17.89
N LEU A 452 15.45 22.30 -17.03
CA LEU A 452 16.27 22.94 -16.00
C LEU A 452 17.40 23.80 -16.59
N LYS A 453 18.04 23.37 -17.68
CA LYS A 453 19.04 24.19 -18.40
C LYS A 453 18.42 25.47 -18.94
N ASN A 454 17.30 25.33 -19.64
CA ASN A 454 16.59 26.47 -20.23
C ASN A 454 15.91 27.35 -19.17
N ALA A 455 15.74 26.86 -17.94
CA ALA A 455 15.16 27.62 -16.86
C ALA A 455 16.06 28.77 -16.38
N GLN A 456 17.37 28.73 -16.66
CA GLN A 456 18.32 29.81 -16.33
C GLN A 456 18.25 30.27 -14.86
N GLY A 457 18.04 29.32 -13.94
CA GLY A 457 17.91 29.59 -12.50
C GLY A 457 16.48 29.77 -11.99
N HIS A 458 15.48 29.87 -12.88
CA HIS A 458 14.07 29.83 -12.50
C HIS A 458 13.68 28.45 -11.95
N THR A 459 12.72 28.45 -11.02
CA THR A 459 12.23 27.20 -10.40
C THR A 459 11.13 26.59 -11.25
N LEU A 460 11.31 25.35 -11.67
CA LEU A 460 10.26 24.54 -12.30
C LEU A 460 9.18 24.16 -11.27
N TYR A 461 7.97 23.91 -11.75
CA TYR A 461 6.86 23.44 -10.96
C TYR A 461 6.19 22.22 -11.59
N SER A 462 5.66 21.33 -10.76
CA SER A 462 4.74 20.28 -11.21
C SER A 462 3.55 20.14 -10.28
N PHE A 463 2.39 19.94 -10.88
CA PHE A 463 1.20 19.48 -10.17
C PHE A 463 0.77 18.09 -10.65
N CYS A 464 0.35 17.22 -9.73
CA CYS A 464 -0.28 15.95 -10.06
C CYS A 464 -1.41 15.62 -9.10
N SER A 465 -2.58 15.24 -9.61
CA SER A 465 -3.72 14.82 -8.79
C SER A 465 -3.59 13.40 -8.23
N GLU A 466 -2.61 12.62 -8.71
CA GLU A 466 -2.46 11.21 -8.36
C GLU A 466 -1.00 10.82 -8.06
N LEU A 467 -0.70 10.60 -6.79
CA LEU A 467 0.61 10.16 -6.32
C LEU A 467 1.07 8.83 -6.94
N ASP A 468 0.14 7.97 -7.35
CA ASP A 468 0.49 6.72 -8.03
C ASP A 468 1.14 6.96 -9.41
N THR A 469 0.91 8.11 -10.05
CA THR A 469 1.57 8.51 -11.29
C THR A 469 3.05 8.77 -11.07
N LEU A 470 3.43 9.38 -9.94
CA LEU A 470 4.82 9.54 -9.52
C LEU A 470 5.52 8.19 -9.42
N ARG A 471 4.86 7.21 -8.79
CA ARG A 471 5.41 5.85 -8.63
C ARG A 471 5.63 5.16 -9.97
N LYS A 472 4.63 5.16 -10.86
CA LYS A 472 4.70 4.49 -12.16
C LYS A 472 5.81 5.06 -13.04
N THR A 473 5.97 6.37 -13.04
CA THR A 473 7.01 7.06 -13.82
C THR A 473 8.40 6.86 -13.24
N ASN A 474 8.52 6.72 -11.92
CA ASN A 474 9.80 6.47 -11.24
C ASN A 474 10.19 4.98 -11.18
N GLY A 475 9.25 4.06 -11.47
CA GLY A 475 9.43 2.61 -11.39
C GLY A 475 9.74 1.89 -12.71
N ALA A 476 9.84 2.61 -13.83
CA ALA A 476 10.13 2.03 -15.14
C ALA A 476 11.62 2.15 -15.52
N GLY A 477 12.39 1.07 -15.39
CA GLY A 477 13.76 0.94 -15.94
C GLY A 477 14.93 1.12 -14.96
N SER A 478 16.13 0.75 -15.41
CA SER A 478 17.37 0.50 -14.61
C SER A 478 18.05 1.73 -13.96
N TRP A 479 17.41 2.89 -13.91
CA TRP A 479 17.93 4.08 -13.20
C TRP A 479 16.76 4.83 -12.54
N SER A 480 16.42 4.46 -11.30
CA SER A 480 15.40 5.09 -10.46
C SER A 480 15.82 6.50 -9.99
N SER A 481 15.96 7.44 -10.94
CA SER A 481 16.72 8.70 -10.83
C SER A 481 15.98 9.91 -10.26
N LYS A 482 14.63 9.94 -10.23
CA LYS A 482 13.92 11.18 -9.85
C LYS A 482 13.80 11.45 -8.35
N TYR A 483 13.78 10.41 -7.50
CA TYR A 483 13.77 10.64 -6.04
C TYR A 483 15.03 11.37 -5.57
N ASP A 484 16.16 11.10 -6.23
CA ASP A 484 17.41 11.83 -6.01
C ASP A 484 17.27 13.30 -6.42
N ILE A 485 16.73 13.54 -7.62
CA ILE A 485 16.45 14.90 -8.11
C ILE A 485 15.57 15.68 -7.13
N TYR A 486 14.55 15.07 -6.51
CA TYR A 486 13.71 15.76 -5.52
C TYR A 486 14.47 16.13 -4.24
N ARG A 487 15.41 15.28 -3.79
CA ARG A 487 16.26 15.60 -2.63
C ARG A 487 17.22 16.74 -2.97
N LEU A 488 17.84 16.69 -4.16
CA LEU A 488 18.71 17.74 -4.68
C LEU A 488 17.94 19.06 -4.87
N ALA A 489 16.70 19.00 -5.36
CA ALA A 489 15.83 20.16 -5.52
C ALA A 489 15.55 20.88 -4.19
N PHE A 490 15.34 20.12 -3.11
CA PHE A 490 15.12 20.70 -1.79
C PHE A 490 16.35 21.45 -1.28
N ASP A 491 17.55 20.95 -1.56
CA ASP A 491 18.82 21.53 -1.13
C ASP A 491 19.39 22.54 -2.16
N HIS A 492 18.78 22.64 -3.35
CA HIS A 492 19.24 23.40 -4.52
C HIS A 492 20.64 22.97 -4.99
N ASP A 493 20.89 21.66 -4.93
CA ASP A 493 22.16 21.04 -5.35
C ASP A 493 22.18 20.75 -6.86
N GLU A 494 23.37 20.39 -7.37
CA GLU A 494 23.59 20.06 -8.77
C GLU A 494 23.12 18.63 -9.13
N TRP A 495 22.51 18.51 -10.30
CA TRP A 495 22.15 17.24 -10.92
C TRP A 495 22.54 17.25 -12.40
N GLY A 496 22.95 16.08 -12.90
CA GLY A 496 23.32 15.93 -14.30
C GLY A 496 23.36 14.48 -14.73
N GLN A 497 23.52 14.30 -16.03
CA GLN A 497 23.62 13.00 -16.69
C GLN A 497 24.44 13.19 -17.97
N ASP A 498 25.23 12.18 -18.34
CA ASP A 498 25.99 12.16 -19.58
C ASP A 498 25.55 10.99 -20.45
N TYR A 499 25.12 11.29 -21.67
CA TYR A 499 24.79 10.30 -22.68
C TYR A 499 25.80 10.33 -23.83
N ASN A 500 26.12 9.14 -24.35
CA ASN A 500 26.94 9.00 -25.55
C ASN A 500 26.21 9.40 -26.84
N SER A 501 24.89 9.62 -26.78
CA SER A 501 24.07 9.98 -27.94
C SER A 501 23.90 11.48 -28.01
N ASP A 502 24.28 12.08 -29.14
CA ASP A 502 24.08 13.51 -29.43
C ASP A 502 22.60 13.92 -29.43
N GLN A 503 21.67 12.96 -29.48
CA GLN A 503 20.23 13.22 -29.43
C GLN A 503 19.66 13.28 -28.02
N ALA A 504 20.44 12.89 -27.00
CA ALA A 504 20.00 12.89 -25.61
C ALA A 504 20.67 14.03 -24.83
N GLU A 505 19.88 14.71 -24.00
CA GLU A 505 20.38 15.85 -23.23
C GLU A 505 21.41 15.41 -22.19
N SER A 506 22.59 16.01 -22.23
CA SER A 506 23.71 15.73 -21.34
C SER A 506 24.26 17.00 -20.69
N GLY A 507 24.66 16.96 -19.42
CA GLY A 507 25.24 18.10 -18.70
C GLY A 507 24.76 18.21 -17.25
N MET A 508 25.18 19.29 -16.57
CA MET A 508 24.94 19.55 -15.15
C MET A 508 24.11 20.83 -14.96
N VAL A 509 23.20 20.83 -13.99
CA VAL A 509 22.33 21.98 -13.64
C VAL A 509 22.10 22.07 -12.13
N ASN A 510 21.92 23.27 -11.61
CA ASN A 510 21.34 23.46 -10.28
C ASN A 510 19.85 23.12 -10.32
N VAL A 511 19.36 22.32 -9.38
CA VAL A 511 17.97 21.86 -9.39
C VAL A 511 17.07 22.87 -8.66
N GLY A 512 16.38 23.71 -9.42
CA GLY A 512 15.22 24.48 -8.95
C GLY A 512 13.93 23.77 -9.34
N TYR A 513 13.34 22.97 -8.44
CA TYR A 513 12.14 22.20 -8.77
C TYR A 513 11.21 22.00 -7.58
N ASN A 514 10.05 22.66 -7.62
CA ASN A 514 8.97 22.52 -6.65
C ASN A 514 7.85 21.65 -7.21
N TRP A 515 7.08 21.01 -6.34
CA TRP A 515 5.90 20.26 -6.80
C TRP A 515 4.87 20.05 -5.72
N THR A 516 3.63 19.84 -6.15
CA THR A 516 2.51 19.43 -5.31
C THR A 516 1.83 18.21 -5.91
N ILE A 517 1.66 17.17 -5.10
CA ILE A 517 1.03 15.92 -5.53
C ILE A 517 -0.09 15.52 -4.58
N LEU A 518 -1.26 15.21 -5.12
CA LEU A 518 -2.40 14.70 -4.36
C LEU A 518 -2.43 13.17 -4.42
N GLY A 519 -2.95 12.50 -3.40
CA GLY A 519 -2.95 11.04 -3.39
C GLY A 519 -3.86 10.38 -2.35
N THR A 520 -3.76 9.06 -2.28
CA THR A 520 -4.37 8.23 -1.22
C THR A 520 -3.29 7.69 -0.30
N TYR A 521 -3.66 7.25 0.91
CA TYR A 521 -2.70 6.60 1.82
C TYR A 521 -2.03 5.38 1.20
N GLY A 522 -2.78 4.61 0.40
CA GLY A 522 -2.22 3.45 -0.32
C GLY A 522 -1.11 3.86 -1.29
N ALA A 523 -1.27 4.97 -2.02
CA ALA A 523 -0.23 5.50 -2.89
C ALA A 523 0.96 6.05 -2.08
N LEU A 524 0.69 6.77 -0.99
CA LEU A 524 1.72 7.31 -0.09
C LEU A 524 2.58 6.19 0.50
N GLY A 525 1.96 5.15 1.06
CA GLY A 525 2.66 4.00 1.61
C GLY A 525 3.41 3.17 0.57
N LYS A 526 3.06 3.27 -0.72
CA LYS A 526 3.83 2.67 -1.81
C LYS A 526 5.02 3.52 -2.25
N CYS A 527 4.89 4.85 -2.24
CA CYS A 527 5.98 5.78 -2.58
C CYS A 527 7.00 5.91 -1.45
N PHE A 528 6.56 5.93 -0.19
CA PHE A 528 7.41 6.07 1.00
C PHE A 528 7.53 4.74 1.74
N LYS A 529 8.08 3.73 1.07
CA LYS A 529 8.57 2.49 1.70
C LYS A 529 10.02 2.68 2.13
N GLY A 530 10.49 1.83 3.07
CA GLY A 530 11.83 1.81 3.69
C GLY A 530 12.89 2.75 3.08
N GLU A 531 13.34 2.46 1.86
CA GLU A 531 14.38 3.21 1.14
C GLU A 531 14.13 4.73 1.01
N ASN A 532 12.90 5.16 0.71
CA ASN A 532 12.57 6.58 0.52
C ASN A 532 12.36 7.37 1.83
N ILE A 533 12.19 6.65 2.94
CA ILE A 533 12.20 7.25 4.27
C ILE A 533 13.65 7.34 4.76
N GLU A 534 14.43 6.27 4.55
CA GLU A 534 15.84 6.19 4.94
C GLU A 534 16.72 7.19 4.19
N ASN A 535 16.51 7.36 2.88
CA ASN A 535 17.27 8.29 2.05
C ASN A 535 16.94 9.78 2.34
N GLY A 536 15.99 10.03 3.24
CA GLY A 536 15.64 11.34 3.78
C GLY A 536 14.68 12.16 2.93
N LEU A 537 14.03 11.60 1.90
CA LEU A 537 13.01 12.31 1.13
C LEU A 537 11.78 12.64 1.99
N SER A 538 11.36 11.72 2.88
CA SER A 538 10.22 11.94 3.80
C SER A 538 10.36 13.21 4.66
N SER A 539 11.58 13.61 5.00
CA SER A 539 11.85 14.81 5.80
C SER A 539 11.78 16.12 5.00
N ARG A 540 11.86 16.05 3.67
CA ARG A 540 11.94 17.20 2.75
C ARG A 540 10.60 17.60 2.13
N VAL A 541 9.54 16.86 2.43
CA VAL A 541 8.22 17.03 1.83
C VAL A 541 7.22 17.43 2.92
N ILE A 542 6.42 18.47 2.64
CA ILE A 542 5.23 18.81 3.43
C ILE A 542 4.20 17.71 3.18
N VAL A 543 3.70 17.07 4.24
CA VAL A 543 2.60 16.12 4.11
C VAL A 543 1.40 16.64 4.88
N ALA A 544 0.24 16.60 4.23
CA ALA A 544 -1.02 17.04 4.80
C ALA A 544 -2.10 15.99 4.53
N GLU A 545 -3.00 15.81 5.50
CA GLU A 545 -4.12 14.89 5.42
C GLU A 545 -5.44 15.65 5.27
N MET A 546 -6.23 15.29 4.26
CA MET A 546 -7.61 15.74 4.14
C MET A 546 -8.41 15.25 5.35
N PRO A 547 -9.36 16.05 5.85
CA PRO A 547 -10.19 15.63 6.96
C PRO A 547 -10.99 14.38 6.59
N ASP A 548 -11.18 13.51 7.58
CA ASP A 548 -12.08 12.37 7.44
C ASP A 548 -13.49 12.88 7.06
N SER A 549 -13.99 12.32 5.96
CA SER A 549 -15.31 12.62 5.41
C SER A 549 -16.17 11.36 5.31
N ALA A 550 -15.74 10.24 5.90
CA ALA A 550 -16.53 9.02 5.96
C ALA A 550 -17.89 9.32 6.59
N PHE A 551 -18.97 9.03 5.86
CA PHE A 551 -20.35 9.28 6.27
C PHE A 551 -20.69 10.75 6.56
N ALA A 552 -19.79 11.69 6.30
CA ALA A 552 -20.05 13.11 6.47
C ALA A 552 -20.96 13.64 5.35
N PRO A 553 -21.83 14.63 5.62
CA PRO A 553 -22.61 15.26 4.56
C PRO A 553 -21.69 15.93 3.53
N MET A 554 -22.17 16.02 2.29
CA MET A 554 -21.43 16.67 1.21
C MET A 554 -21.08 18.12 1.59
N PRO A 555 -19.79 18.51 1.57
CA PRO A 555 -19.39 19.85 1.96
C PRO A 555 -19.94 20.87 0.96
N THR A 556 -20.50 21.97 1.47
CA THR A 556 -20.97 23.08 0.63
C THR A 556 -19.82 24.05 0.42
N PHE A 557 -19.41 24.20 -0.84
CA PHE A 557 -18.45 25.24 -1.23
C PHE A 557 -19.20 26.54 -1.47
N GLN A 558 -18.58 27.67 -1.09
CA GLN A 558 -19.11 28.99 -1.42
C GLN A 558 -18.42 29.52 -2.67
N ASP A 559 -19.18 30.20 -3.51
CA ASP A 559 -18.63 30.86 -4.69
C ASP A 559 -17.58 31.89 -4.28
N ARG A 560 -16.45 31.86 -4.98
CA ARG A 560 -15.38 32.82 -4.82
C ARG A 560 -15.77 34.13 -5.49
N LYS A 561 -15.49 35.26 -4.83
CA LYS A 561 -15.74 36.59 -5.41
C LYS A 561 -14.59 37.01 -6.32
N ASP A 562 -14.89 37.77 -7.38
CA ASP A 562 -13.87 38.30 -8.32
C ASP A 562 -12.75 39.09 -7.61
N ARG A 563 -13.09 39.77 -6.50
CA ARG A 563 -12.12 40.47 -5.65
C ARG A 563 -11.03 39.54 -5.09
N ASP A 564 -11.39 38.30 -4.74
CA ASP A 564 -10.44 37.33 -4.19
C ASP A 564 -9.49 36.82 -5.28
N ALA A 565 -9.98 36.63 -6.50
CA ALA A 565 -9.16 36.28 -7.66
C ALA A 565 -8.15 37.40 -7.99
N GLN A 566 -8.58 38.66 -7.97
CA GLN A 566 -7.69 39.81 -8.15
C GLN A 566 -6.61 39.90 -7.06
N ALA A 567 -6.97 39.63 -5.80
CA ALA A 567 -6.01 39.61 -4.70
C ALA A 567 -4.97 38.48 -4.83
N ILE A 568 -5.37 37.30 -5.34
CA ILE A 568 -4.48 36.20 -5.65
C ILE A 568 -3.50 36.60 -6.77
N LEU A 569 -4.01 37.18 -7.86
CA LEU A 569 -3.16 37.66 -8.94
C LEU A 569 -2.15 38.73 -8.47
N SER A 570 -2.59 39.65 -7.60
CA SER A 570 -1.71 40.63 -6.96
C SER A 570 -0.63 39.97 -6.11
N ALA A 571 -0.95 38.88 -5.41
CA ALA A 571 0.01 38.12 -4.63
C ALA A 571 1.04 37.41 -5.52
N VAL A 572 0.60 36.78 -6.61
CA VAL A 572 1.49 36.19 -7.63
C VAL A 572 2.44 37.24 -8.21
N ASN A 573 1.92 38.39 -8.64
CA ASN A 573 2.74 39.48 -9.17
C ASN A 573 3.72 40.04 -8.14
N THR A 574 3.33 40.06 -6.86
CA THR A 574 4.23 40.44 -5.77
C THR A 574 5.40 39.47 -5.69
N LEU A 575 5.16 38.16 -5.68
CA LEU A 575 6.22 37.15 -5.61
C LEU A 575 7.15 37.20 -6.83
N ARG A 576 6.58 37.29 -8.04
CA ARG A 576 7.34 37.42 -9.30
C ARG A 576 8.28 38.62 -9.34
N ALA A 577 7.90 39.71 -8.67
CA ALA A 577 8.70 40.93 -8.64
C ALA A 577 9.87 40.87 -7.64
N LYS A 578 9.89 39.90 -6.71
CA LYS A 578 10.94 39.79 -5.68
C LYS A 578 12.11 38.96 -6.20
N HIS A 579 13.31 39.49 -5.97
CA HIS A 579 14.57 38.92 -6.43
C HIS A 579 15.70 39.29 -5.46
N GLY A 580 16.75 38.48 -5.44
CA GLY A 580 17.93 38.70 -4.59
C GLY A 580 17.75 38.33 -3.12
N PHE A 581 18.64 38.86 -2.28
CA PHE A 581 18.74 38.49 -0.87
C PHE A 581 17.71 39.23 -0.01
N VAL A 582 16.94 38.48 0.78
CA VAL A 582 15.95 39.00 1.73
C VAL A 582 16.34 38.60 3.15
N ASP A 583 16.66 39.61 3.97
CA ASP A 583 17.02 39.34 5.36
C ASP A 583 15.77 39.18 6.24
N THR A 584 15.79 38.15 7.09
CA THR A 584 14.68 37.79 7.97
C THR A 584 15.18 37.46 9.39
N PRO A 585 15.75 38.45 10.11
CA PRO A 585 16.40 38.21 11.39
C PRO A 585 15.46 37.75 12.50
N ARG A 586 14.24 38.28 12.59
CA ARG A 586 13.28 37.89 13.65
C ARG A 586 12.71 36.51 13.36
N LEU A 587 12.41 36.22 12.11
CA LEU A 587 11.95 34.91 11.66
C LEU A 587 13.02 33.84 11.92
N ARG A 588 14.27 34.12 11.51
CA ARG A 588 15.43 33.25 11.74
C ARG A 588 15.61 32.97 13.24
N LYS A 589 15.52 34.00 14.08
CA LYS A 589 15.61 33.84 15.54
C LYS A 589 14.48 32.98 16.09
N ALA A 590 13.24 33.17 15.63
CA ALA A 590 12.09 32.40 16.08
C ALA A 590 12.21 30.91 15.70
N ILE A 591 12.58 30.61 14.44
CA ILE A 591 12.78 29.24 13.97
C ILE A 591 13.97 28.57 14.69
N ALA A 592 15.07 29.32 14.91
CA ALA A 592 16.22 28.82 15.67
C ALA A 592 15.84 28.43 17.11
N GLN A 593 15.01 29.25 17.78
CA GLN A 593 14.50 28.90 19.10
C GLN A 593 13.57 27.69 19.04
N TRP A 594 12.68 27.61 18.06
CA TRP A 594 11.75 26.49 17.91
C TRP A 594 12.50 25.16 17.70
N VAL A 595 13.49 25.12 16.81
CA VAL A 595 14.23 23.88 16.50
C VAL A 595 15.10 23.42 17.66
N GLU A 596 15.58 24.34 18.50
CA GLU A 596 16.31 24.04 19.73
C GLU A 596 15.35 23.53 20.83
N ASN A 597 14.18 24.15 20.99
CA ASN A 597 13.16 23.64 21.93
C ASN A 597 12.74 22.21 21.56
N LYS A 598 12.56 21.91 20.27
CA LYS A 598 12.26 20.55 19.80
C LYS A 598 13.42 19.58 20.01
N ARG A 599 14.68 20.06 19.99
CA ARG A 599 15.84 19.24 20.36
C ARG A 599 15.77 18.82 21.82
N GLN A 600 15.45 19.75 22.71
CA GLN A 600 15.35 19.50 24.15
C GLN A 600 14.21 18.50 24.44
N GLN A 601 13.03 18.71 23.84
CA GLN A 601 11.89 17.77 23.96
C GLN A 601 12.23 16.37 23.43
N ALA A 602 12.88 16.27 22.26
CA ALA A 602 13.28 14.99 21.69
C ALA A 602 14.34 14.29 22.58
N MET A 603 15.27 15.05 23.16
CA MET A 603 16.30 14.53 24.06
C MET A 603 15.70 14.01 25.37
N GLU A 604 14.79 14.76 25.99
CA GLU A 604 14.08 14.38 27.21
C GLU A 604 13.27 13.08 27.04
N ARG A 605 12.65 12.91 25.87
CA ARG A 605 11.82 11.74 25.53
C ARG A 605 12.60 10.60 24.88
N ILE A 606 13.87 10.80 24.56
CA ILE A 606 14.70 9.88 23.74
C ILE A 606 13.99 9.58 22.40
N ASP A 607 13.31 10.57 21.84
CA ASP A 607 12.55 10.45 20.61
C ASP A 607 13.44 10.72 19.39
N ARG A 608 14.03 9.64 18.85
CA ARG A 608 14.88 9.70 17.66
C ARG A 608 14.12 10.08 16.39
N VAL A 609 12.80 9.82 16.32
CA VAL A 609 12.01 10.21 15.15
C VAL A 609 11.85 11.72 15.13
N MET A 610 11.47 12.32 16.26
CA MET A 610 11.36 13.76 16.38
C MET A 610 12.70 14.46 16.15
N ASP A 611 13.82 13.94 16.70
CA ASP A 611 15.14 14.54 16.48
C ASP A 611 15.56 14.53 14.99
N THR A 612 15.17 13.50 14.25
CA THR A 612 15.43 13.39 12.81
C THR A 612 14.59 14.40 12.01
N TYR A 613 13.27 14.46 12.24
CA TYR A 613 12.39 15.30 11.43
C TYR A 613 12.44 16.79 11.78
N ARG A 614 12.71 17.18 13.04
CA ARG A 614 12.67 18.59 13.48
C ARG A 614 13.57 19.52 12.67
N ARG A 615 14.70 19.02 12.17
CA ARG A 615 15.68 19.85 11.44
C ARG A 615 15.15 20.31 10.09
N ARG A 616 14.55 19.41 9.32
CA ARG A 616 13.99 19.75 8.00
C ARG A 616 12.60 20.37 8.11
N ALA A 617 11.83 20.02 9.13
CA ALA A 617 10.60 20.74 9.47
C ALA A 617 10.86 22.24 9.76
N ALA A 618 11.94 22.56 10.48
CA ALA A 618 12.38 23.95 10.71
C ALA A 618 12.75 24.68 9.40
N VAL A 619 13.45 24.00 8.47
CA VAL A 619 13.77 24.55 7.15
C VAL A 619 12.49 24.84 6.35
N ILE A 620 11.55 23.90 6.33
CA ILE A 620 10.26 24.07 5.65
C ILE A 620 9.47 25.22 6.26
N GLY A 621 9.36 25.29 7.59
CA GLY A 621 8.70 26.39 8.29
C GLY A 621 9.33 27.75 8.00
N MET A 622 10.66 27.83 7.97
CA MET A 622 11.39 29.05 7.56
C MET A 622 11.02 29.45 6.12
N ARG A 623 11.05 28.53 5.16
CA ARG A 623 10.71 28.80 3.75
C ARG A 623 9.27 29.29 3.61
N CYS A 624 8.33 28.67 4.31
CA CYS A 624 6.93 29.12 4.36
C CYS A 624 6.81 30.53 4.96
N GLY A 625 7.57 30.81 6.02
CA GLY A 625 7.67 32.13 6.64
C GLY A 625 8.23 33.20 5.73
N VAL A 626 9.25 32.87 4.93
CA VAL A 626 9.82 33.79 3.92
C VAL A 626 8.78 34.11 2.85
N VAL A 627 8.06 33.10 2.31
CA VAL A 627 6.94 33.35 1.37
C VAL A 627 5.90 34.28 2.00
N ALA A 628 5.51 34.04 3.26
CA ALA A 628 4.57 34.89 3.98
C ALA A 628 5.11 36.32 4.21
N CYS A 629 6.41 36.47 4.45
CA CYS A 629 7.10 37.75 4.60
C CYS A 629 7.03 38.55 3.29
N LEU A 630 7.35 37.92 2.15
CA LEU A 630 7.28 38.55 0.82
C LEU A 630 5.86 39.04 0.51
N LEU A 631 4.84 38.21 0.78
CA LEU A 631 3.43 38.56 0.60
C LEU A 631 2.94 39.64 1.57
N SER A 632 3.64 39.85 2.67
CA SER A 632 3.36 40.89 3.67
C SER A 632 4.21 42.16 3.46
N GLY A 633 4.83 42.30 2.28
CA GLY A 633 5.66 43.47 1.94
C GLY A 633 7.01 43.48 2.65
N GLU A 634 7.64 42.31 2.82
CA GLU A 634 8.94 42.10 3.49
C GLU A 634 8.96 42.55 4.95
N LYS A 635 7.80 42.46 5.61
CA LYS A 635 7.65 42.79 7.03
C LYS A 635 7.54 41.53 7.85
N GLU A 636 8.47 41.36 8.80
CA GLU A 636 8.43 40.32 9.83
C GLU A 636 7.36 40.61 10.89
N THR A 637 6.10 40.65 10.48
CA THR A 637 4.94 40.86 11.36
C THR A 637 4.75 39.65 12.29
N LYS A 638 3.98 39.84 13.36
CA LYS A 638 3.61 38.72 14.25
C LYS A 638 2.95 37.58 13.47
N HIS A 639 2.02 37.88 12.56
CA HIS A 639 1.36 36.89 11.71
C HIS A 639 2.34 36.08 10.84
N VAL A 640 3.41 36.70 10.33
CA VAL A 640 4.44 36.00 9.54
C VAL A 640 5.24 35.03 10.39
N ILE A 641 5.64 35.45 11.60
CA ILE A 641 6.37 34.60 12.54
C ILE A 641 5.48 33.44 13.01
N ASP A 642 4.25 33.74 13.42
CA ASP A 642 3.27 32.73 13.86
C ASP A 642 2.97 31.73 12.73
N PHE A 643 2.86 32.20 11.48
CA PHE A 643 2.66 31.35 10.31
C PHE A 643 3.81 30.37 10.10
N ALA A 644 5.05 30.84 10.20
CA ALA A 644 6.24 30.01 10.04
C ALA A 644 6.38 28.94 11.13
N LEU A 645 6.10 29.31 12.38
CA LEU A 645 6.11 28.40 13.52
C LEU A 645 4.98 27.37 13.41
N MET A 646 3.79 27.79 13.00
CA MET A 646 2.65 26.90 12.75
C MET A 646 2.97 25.88 11.66
N MET A 647 3.59 26.32 10.55
CA MET A 647 4.01 25.39 9.48
C MET A 647 5.12 24.44 9.94
N ALA A 648 6.12 24.92 10.69
CA ALA A 648 7.18 24.07 11.23
C ALA A 648 6.61 22.98 12.16
N GLU A 649 5.67 23.37 13.04
CA GLU A 649 4.99 22.47 13.96
C GLU A 649 4.12 21.44 13.22
N TYR A 650 3.26 21.90 12.31
CA TYR A 650 2.37 21.04 11.55
C TYR A 650 3.14 20.00 10.74
N VAL A 651 4.19 20.43 10.03
CA VAL A 651 5.02 19.52 9.22
C VAL A 651 5.74 18.49 10.09
N LEU A 652 6.29 18.90 11.24
CA LEU A 652 6.93 17.96 12.16
C LEU A 652 5.95 16.90 12.68
N GLN A 653 4.76 17.33 13.10
CA GLN A 653 3.72 16.45 13.60
C GLN A 653 3.28 15.43 12.54
N GLU A 654 2.98 15.90 11.32
CA GLU A 654 2.53 15.04 10.23
C GLU A 654 3.62 14.06 9.76
N GLN A 655 4.87 14.50 9.65
CA GLN A 655 5.99 13.61 9.32
C GLN A 655 6.21 12.53 10.39
N CYS A 656 6.12 12.89 11.68
CA CYS A 656 6.23 11.93 12.78
C CYS A 656 5.04 10.96 12.79
N ARG A 657 3.82 11.44 12.54
CA ARG A 657 2.61 10.63 12.55
C ARG A 657 2.58 9.62 11.40
N LEU A 658 2.88 10.07 10.17
CA LEU A 658 2.76 9.24 8.97
C LEU A 658 3.98 8.33 8.74
N PHE A 659 5.18 8.79 9.08
CA PHE A 659 6.42 8.05 8.78
C PHE A 659 7.18 7.56 10.01
N GLY A 660 6.77 7.98 11.21
CA GLY A 660 7.50 7.69 12.45
C GLY A 660 7.54 6.21 12.81
N ASP A 661 6.47 5.46 12.55
CA ASP A 661 6.45 4.00 12.79
C ASP A 661 7.48 3.26 11.93
N VAL A 662 7.59 3.65 10.65
CA VAL A 662 8.55 3.04 9.73
C VAL A 662 9.98 3.35 10.18
N LEU A 663 10.25 4.61 10.52
CA LEU A 663 11.56 5.05 10.99
C LEU A 663 11.94 4.40 12.33
N ARG A 664 10.99 4.23 13.26
CA ARG A 664 11.21 3.47 14.52
C ARG A 664 11.59 2.03 14.26
N LYS A 665 10.86 1.34 13.37
CA LYS A 665 11.16 -0.04 12.99
C LYS A 665 12.56 -0.17 12.37
N GLN A 666 12.98 0.82 11.57
CA GLN A 666 14.34 0.86 11.00
C GLN A 666 15.41 1.02 12.08
N TYR A 667 15.25 1.98 13.01
CA TYR A 667 16.21 2.13 14.11
C TYR A 667 16.31 0.88 15.00
N ALA A 668 15.19 0.18 15.22
CA ALA A 668 15.20 -1.09 15.92
C ALA A 668 15.95 -2.17 15.11
N ALA A 669 15.66 -2.30 13.81
CA ALA A 669 16.33 -3.24 12.92
C ALA A 669 17.85 -3.00 12.83
N ASP A 670 18.30 -1.75 12.69
CA ASP A 670 19.73 -1.41 12.65
C ASP A 670 20.45 -1.69 13.98
N SER A 671 19.73 -1.52 15.10
CA SER A 671 20.26 -1.89 16.41
C SER A 671 20.46 -3.41 16.52
N ASP A 672 19.57 -4.21 15.91
CA ASP A 672 19.65 -5.67 15.85
C ASP A 672 20.64 -6.18 14.79
N ASN A 673 20.84 -5.46 13.68
CA ASN A 673 21.68 -5.86 12.54
C ASN A 673 23.17 -5.56 12.71
N THR A 674 23.56 -4.88 13.79
CA THR A 674 24.96 -4.97 14.20
C THR A 674 25.25 -6.43 14.54
N ARG A 675 26.28 -7.03 13.92
CA ARG A 675 26.90 -8.35 14.21
C ARG A 675 27.07 -8.73 15.71
N LYS A 676 26.73 -7.83 16.62
CA LYS A 676 26.60 -7.95 18.07
C LYS A 676 25.53 -8.95 18.53
N SER A 677 24.38 -9.15 17.86
CA SER A 677 23.30 -9.96 18.46
C SER A 677 23.66 -11.45 18.61
N LYS A 678 24.33 -12.08 17.63
CA LYS A 678 24.74 -13.49 17.74
C LYS A 678 25.79 -13.73 18.81
N ASN A 679 26.74 -12.81 18.99
CA ASN A 679 27.75 -12.93 20.03
C ASN A 679 27.19 -12.54 21.39
N ARG A 680 26.28 -11.57 21.48
CA ARG A 680 25.62 -11.18 22.73
C ARG A 680 24.68 -12.26 23.23
N ALA A 681 23.90 -12.90 22.36
CA ALA A 681 23.09 -14.06 22.72
C ALA A 681 23.94 -15.25 23.23
N VAL A 682 25.14 -15.45 22.68
CA VAL A 682 26.10 -16.44 23.21
C VAL A 682 26.64 -15.96 24.55
N PHE A 683 27.01 -14.69 24.67
CA PHE A 683 27.49 -14.08 25.91
C PHE A 683 26.48 -14.28 27.04
N ASP A 684 25.20 -13.97 26.82
CA ASP A 684 24.15 -14.09 27.83
C ASP A 684 23.94 -15.54 28.30
N ARG A 685 24.18 -16.53 27.41
CA ARG A 685 24.06 -17.97 27.72
C ARG A 685 25.28 -18.57 28.42
N LEU A 686 26.44 -17.91 28.43
CA LEU A 686 27.62 -18.39 29.15
C LEU A 686 27.40 -18.31 30.67
N ALA A 687 28.06 -19.16 31.45
CA ALA A 687 28.08 -19.01 32.90
C ALA A 687 28.85 -17.74 33.32
N ASP A 688 28.67 -17.30 34.58
CA ASP A 688 29.40 -16.15 35.15
C ASP A 688 30.92 -16.32 35.07
N THR A 689 31.39 -17.57 35.12
CA THR A 689 32.77 -17.96 34.82
C THR A 689 32.75 -18.99 33.69
N PHE A 690 33.50 -18.73 32.62
CA PHE A 690 33.51 -19.57 31.43
C PHE A 690 34.91 -19.65 30.79
N THR A 691 35.07 -20.55 29.83
CA THR A 691 36.29 -20.78 29.06
C THR A 691 36.05 -20.56 27.56
N SER A 692 37.12 -20.52 26.77
CA SER A 692 36.99 -20.47 25.31
C SER A 692 36.26 -21.69 24.73
N HIS A 693 36.29 -22.83 25.42
CA HIS A 693 35.61 -24.06 24.98
C HIS A 693 34.08 -23.95 25.11
N ASP A 694 33.59 -23.22 26.11
CA ASP A 694 32.16 -22.99 26.31
C ASP A 694 31.55 -22.13 25.18
N ILE A 695 32.36 -21.21 24.61
CA ILE A 695 31.97 -20.46 23.41
C ILE A 695 31.87 -21.38 22.19
N LEU A 696 32.81 -22.32 22.03
CA LEU A 696 32.81 -23.29 20.94
C LEU A 696 31.63 -24.27 21.05
N ALA A 697 31.25 -24.66 22.28
CA ALA A 697 30.09 -25.51 22.52
C ALA A 697 28.76 -24.81 22.20
N LEU A 698 28.69 -23.48 22.37
CA LEU A 698 27.51 -22.67 22.01
C LEU A 698 27.50 -22.24 20.53
N LYS A 699 28.66 -22.29 19.85
CA LYS A 699 28.82 -22.00 18.42
C LYS A 699 29.58 -23.12 17.72
N ASN A 700 28.83 -24.11 17.26
CA ASN A 700 29.36 -25.29 16.57
C ASN A 700 29.98 -24.98 15.19
N ASP A 701 29.92 -23.74 14.71
CA ASP A 701 30.36 -23.29 13.39
C ASP A 701 31.64 -22.42 13.40
N ILE A 702 32.33 -22.27 14.54
CA ILE A 702 33.51 -21.41 14.65
C ILE A 702 34.79 -22.15 15.10
N SER A 703 35.94 -21.61 14.69
CA SER A 703 37.25 -22.11 15.10
C SER A 703 37.70 -21.58 16.47
N GLU A 704 38.67 -22.26 17.11
CA GLU A 704 39.26 -21.81 18.37
C GLU A 704 39.93 -20.42 18.25
N SER A 705 40.51 -20.09 17.09
CA SER A 705 41.04 -18.75 16.80
C SER A 705 39.96 -17.67 16.79
N THR A 706 38.77 -18.01 16.28
CA THR A 706 37.60 -17.12 16.28
C THR A 706 37.07 -16.91 17.69
N ALA A 707 37.01 -17.96 18.52
CA ALA A 707 36.61 -17.85 19.93
C ALA A 707 37.58 -16.96 20.73
N ARG A 708 38.90 -17.08 20.52
CA ARG A 708 39.90 -16.19 21.14
C ARG A 708 39.73 -14.74 20.71
N THR A 709 39.38 -14.49 19.44
CA THR A 709 39.11 -13.14 18.93
C THR A 709 37.86 -12.52 19.56
N ILE A 710 36.82 -13.32 19.80
CA ILE A 710 35.60 -12.90 20.52
C ILE A 710 35.94 -12.50 21.96
N ILE A 711 36.75 -13.32 22.65
CA ILE A 711 37.21 -13.05 24.03
C ILE A 711 38.05 -11.77 24.10
N CYS A 712 39.02 -11.57 23.19
CA CYS A 712 39.81 -10.33 23.16
C CYS A 712 38.92 -9.09 23.05
N ARG A 713 37.91 -9.14 22.16
CA ARG A 713 36.97 -8.02 21.97
C ARG A 713 36.09 -7.77 23.20
N TRP A 714 35.63 -8.82 23.88
CA TRP A 714 34.85 -8.65 25.12
C TRP A 714 35.71 -8.10 26.27
N LYS A 715 36.99 -8.48 26.31
CA LYS A 715 37.94 -7.93 27.27
C LYS A 715 38.24 -6.44 26.99
N GLU A 716 38.49 -6.08 25.72
CA GLU A 716 38.68 -4.67 25.29
C GLU A 716 37.42 -3.81 25.55
N ALA A 717 36.23 -4.39 25.43
CA ALA A 717 34.96 -3.73 25.71
C ALA A 717 34.60 -3.68 27.22
N GLY A 718 35.42 -4.28 28.09
CA GLY A 718 35.18 -4.30 29.54
C GLY A 718 34.01 -5.17 30.00
N TRP A 719 33.62 -6.19 29.22
CA TRP A 719 32.52 -7.10 29.57
C TRP A 719 32.99 -8.32 30.37
N ILE A 720 34.29 -8.62 30.34
CA ILE A 720 34.89 -9.77 31.02
C ILE A 720 36.26 -9.44 31.56
N ASP A 721 36.66 -10.14 32.61
CA ASP A 721 38.02 -10.15 33.13
C ASP A 721 38.62 -11.57 33.12
N ALA A 722 39.94 -11.62 32.94
CA ALA A 722 40.67 -12.88 32.95
C ALA A 722 41.00 -13.27 34.39
N LEU A 723 40.58 -14.47 34.82
CA LEU A 723 40.85 -14.96 36.16
C LEU A 723 42.30 -15.48 36.29
N PRO A 724 42.93 -15.36 37.47
CA PRO A 724 44.26 -15.89 37.71
C PRO A 724 44.28 -17.41 37.55
N ARG A 725 45.32 -17.92 36.88
CA ARG A 725 45.45 -19.35 36.58
C ARG A 725 46.00 -20.10 37.80
N HIS A 726 45.23 -21.06 38.33
CA HIS A 726 45.68 -21.92 39.43
C HIS A 726 46.28 -23.23 38.89
N LYS A 727 47.22 -23.83 39.65
CA LYS A 727 47.87 -25.11 39.30
C LYS A 727 46.81 -26.22 39.19
N GLY A 728 46.53 -26.67 37.96
CA GLY A 728 45.56 -27.73 37.66
C GLY A 728 44.48 -27.35 36.62
N ASP A 729 44.34 -26.07 36.27
CA ASP A 729 43.30 -25.63 35.33
C ASP A 729 43.60 -25.97 33.86
N LYS A 730 42.62 -26.62 33.20
CA LYS A 730 42.63 -27.01 31.78
C LYS A 730 42.27 -25.84 30.83
N GLY A 731 42.78 -24.64 31.08
CA GLY A 731 42.56 -23.47 30.21
C GLY A 731 42.45 -22.15 30.96
N MET A 732 42.45 -21.04 30.22
CA MET A 732 42.20 -19.70 30.78
C MET A 732 40.71 -19.54 31.05
N LYS A 733 40.36 -19.11 32.27
CA LYS A 733 38.98 -18.81 32.68
C LYS A 733 38.73 -17.31 32.63
N TYR A 734 37.53 -16.93 32.23
CA TYR A 734 37.06 -15.56 32.14
C TYR A 734 35.82 -15.40 33.01
N LYS A 735 35.70 -14.25 33.68
CA LYS A 735 34.56 -13.88 34.49
C LYS A 735 33.80 -12.75 33.82
N LYS A 736 32.47 -12.84 33.76
CA LYS A 736 31.61 -11.72 33.32
C LYS A 736 31.65 -10.58 34.33
N LEU A 737 31.67 -9.34 33.83
CA LEU A 737 31.65 -8.11 34.62
C LEU A 737 30.25 -7.51 34.70
#